data_AF-A0A975MCF6-F1
#
_entry.id   AF-A0A975MCF6-F1
#
_cell.length_a   1.000
_cell.length_b   1.000
_cell.length_c   1.000
_cell.angle_alpha   90.00
_cell.angle_beta   90.00
_cell.angle_gamma   90.00
#
_symmetry.space_group_name_H-M   'P 1'
#
loop_
_entity.id
_entity.type
_entity.pdbx_description
1 polymer ?
#
loop_
_entity_poly.entity_id
_entity_poly.type
_entity_poly.pdbx_seq_one_letter_code
_entity_poly.pdbx_strand_id
1 'polypeptide(L)'
;MAGAAKSNRSRRRKRLPLDRRFTFLGDAVAVGDRKALRSAQFEVLDTASGIERSLKLWRKTGAAVDADLRQLWLHEMRQVQRVMSYSGAREVVVDILEFVEDDDEFGVLLETAGQPLTNKLQRVSRQHWLKNLGAPRPRALFWRNIRRIVDALGIVHAQGLVHGNLSTDSLMTEGAEDPDFQLTGFEWSLWLTADKAQRTHARLGGSGDAVRAQCYSFEEDWKALGRMTAHCLDAVVRTSGDVQAAGKAESPIALSLAERALIKRLAAPTRFDNLDVVSLGRAIDDIVAEVGRPGSARAGSFILMFSQNAGLGGAVYTVTDGAIPEDEYRDQLDWVRADLDRGVALLVPREFAPGQSRLQLVSDQMIYTLGPLRQEGTAAWDVAVCSQVKPRGDALRLGGHDEHDLVQPITVATAVRTATDLRARLGPEALDWSGFATAGKGAMAYDQVDLVRQALLLIQIVEAVIKSLEVYPLEVLEIERREGRRYAIVRAEPNNDRDRLARKVGLVDTENALKRLFEDDHRDGEAKWRISQAATLGASRTGDVVATFIELREHRGRHGYRFEIDEALPSNGPFFLRTERDTGTEGVISRRLRNIKALGTRVDLAEMLTDPWRVRRSSRETLDDSARADAHFQDLDLPKRAALEGLWSTLPSYFVVGPPGVGKTRLATETVRRRFSEDRSTRILLTAQGHDALDHLQEEVKATLHANGMDDVILVRSTASERRPRSDQDLHATGLDYLRRLSESPIARDAPGPLRDRVVQLLNAGQRLTRSKDAVDKDDRVALNAVSSLILDAANIVVSTANSPDVERLIEAREQFDWVIVEEAAKATGPELAGPMMLSGRRLLIGDHHQLPPFDADRLVKVLQNHALVGQAIELADQFVGPLLRDGESSELTALTGDANRLRDVTDTALRLFEPFRTFVEEDERRRLANPNHRTISGTLTEQRRMDPAIARVVSQAFYGGALETQPERANAAFDKPRPFEVLAPLPASPIVIANFKHVSATGARESVEHARPRWHNPGEVDAVVSILEYLRARDGEKSPSLVVLSFYNAQVDKLSERIDGAVRSGPLAHLGSFRPVVQGGKWVTTVDGFQGNEADVVVLSLVRNNAGSGMRALGFLRDKRRMNVALSRAKSKLIIVGSVDFLREAVRGVNPDAGSHDLSFLNTVAETLDALTGETRPDGIPQACFVDPAIFLGQRPC
;
A
#
# COMPACT_ATOMS: atom_id res chain seq x y z
N MET A 1 6.05 -60.29 -12.02
CA MET A 1 5.09 -60.94 -11.10
C MET A 1 4.11 -59.88 -10.63
N ALA A 2 2.82 -60.10 -10.92
CA ALA A 2 1.72 -59.28 -10.43
C ALA A 2 1.58 -59.38 -8.90
N GLY A 3 1.28 -58.27 -8.22
CA GLY A 3 1.11 -58.27 -6.77
C GLY A 3 0.68 -56.92 -6.18
N ALA A 4 -0.62 -56.63 -6.30
CA ALA A 4 -1.43 -55.78 -5.41
C ALA A 4 -1.01 -54.31 -5.17
N ALA A 5 -1.44 -53.42 -6.07
CA ALA A 5 -1.72 -52.03 -5.72
C ALA A 5 -2.91 -51.98 -4.74
N LYS A 6 -2.63 -51.90 -3.43
CA LYS A 6 -3.64 -51.52 -2.44
C LYS A 6 -3.95 -50.04 -2.63
N SER A 7 -5.19 -49.79 -3.05
CA SER A 7 -5.78 -48.46 -3.10
C SER A 7 -5.62 -47.78 -1.74
N ASN A 8 -4.88 -46.68 -1.72
CA ASN A 8 -4.71 -45.84 -0.56
C ASN A 8 -6.00 -45.02 -0.39
N ARG A 9 -7.07 -45.66 0.10
CA ARG A 9 -8.25 -44.96 0.59
C ARG A 9 -7.81 -44.11 1.77
N SER A 10 -7.58 -42.83 1.50
CA SER A 10 -7.50 -41.75 2.48
C SER A 10 -8.48 -42.03 3.62
N ARG A 11 -7.96 -42.30 4.82
CA ARG A 11 -8.74 -42.24 6.06
C ARG A 11 -9.19 -40.79 6.20
N ARG A 12 -10.39 -40.45 5.71
CA ARG A 12 -11.05 -39.17 6.04
C ARG A 12 -11.06 -39.05 7.57
N ARG A 13 -10.28 -38.10 8.10
CA ARG A 13 -10.43 -37.64 9.50
C ARG A 13 -11.90 -37.25 9.67
N LYS A 14 -12.63 -37.95 10.55
CA LYS A 14 -13.99 -37.54 10.93
C LYS A 14 -13.92 -36.15 11.53
N ARG A 15 -14.73 -35.21 11.02
CA ARG A 15 -14.78 -33.86 11.59
C ARG A 15 -15.58 -33.91 12.88
N LEU A 16 -15.23 -33.04 13.84
CA LEU A 16 -15.96 -32.96 15.09
C LEU A 16 -17.35 -32.35 14.81
N PRO A 17 -18.42 -32.91 15.41
CA PRO A 17 -19.78 -32.33 15.33
C PRO A 17 -19.83 -30.87 15.79
N LEU A 18 -20.64 -30.03 15.11
CA LEU A 18 -20.75 -28.60 15.44
C LEU A 18 -21.33 -28.33 16.84
N ASP A 19 -22.13 -29.26 17.38
CA ASP A 19 -22.71 -29.22 18.73
C ASP A 19 -21.67 -29.27 19.86
N ARG A 20 -20.43 -29.68 19.57
CA ARG A 20 -19.32 -29.61 20.53
C ARG A 20 -18.68 -28.23 20.62
N ARG A 21 -18.82 -27.41 19.59
CA ARG A 21 -18.27 -26.04 19.53
C ARG A 21 -19.32 -24.99 19.88
N PHE A 22 -20.57 -25.22 19.52
CA PHE A 22 -21.65 -24.25 19.67
C PHE A 22 -22.74 -24.77 20.60
N THR A 23 -23.06 -23.99 21.63
CA THR A 23 -24.23 -24.24 22.47
C THR A 23 -25.42 -23.49 21.87
N PHE A 24 -26.44 -24.20 21.41
CA PHE A 24 -27.64 -23.59 20.84
C PHE A 24 -28.50 -22.97 21.94
N LEU A 25 -28.79 -21.67 21.80
CA LEU A 25 -29.48 -20.87 22.84
C LEU A 25 -31.01 -20.96 22.76
N GLY A 26 -31.55 -21.62 21.73
CA GLY A 26 -32.97 -21.83 21.54
C GLY A 26 -33.29 -22.52 20.22
N ASP A 27 -34.58 -22.56 19.87
CA ASP A 27 -35.05 -23.04 18.58
C ASP A 27 -34.57 -22.12 17.43
N ALA A 28 -34.61 -22.65 16.21
CA ALA A 28 -34.20 -21.90 15.02
C ALA A 28 -34.98 -20.57 14.91
N VAL A 29 -34.24 -19.46 14.83
CA VAL A 29 -34.78 -18.13 14.56
C VAL A 29 -35.47 -18.11 13.20
N ALA A 30 -34.88 -18.82 12.22
CA ALA A 30 -35.47 -19.11 10.93
C ALA A 30 -35.35 -20.61 10.61
N VAL A 31 -36.46 -21.24 10.26
CA VAL A 31 -36.50 -22.68 9.93
C VAL A 31 -35.96 -22.90 8.51
N GLY A 32 -35.04 -23.85 8.36
CA GLY A 32 -34.49 -24.22 7.05
C GLY A 32 -35.46 -25.06 6.21
N ASP A 33 -35.34 -24.99 4.88
CA ASP A 33 -36.12 -25.78 3.92
C ASP A 33 -35.19 -26.48 2.93
N ARG A 34 -35.14 -27.81 3.01
CA ARG A 34 -34.29 -28.66 2.17
C ARG A 34 -34.66 -28.62 0.68
N LYS A 35 -35.95 -28.43 0.33
CA LYS A 35 -36.39 -28.39 -1.08
C LYS A 35 -36.12 -27.04 -1.73
N ALA A 36 -36.15 -25.97 -0.94
CA ALA A 36 -35.81 -24.61 -1.37
C ALA A 36 -34.34 -24.23 -1.07
N LEU A 37 -33.55 -25.17 -0.53
CA LEU A 37 -32.17 -24.98 -0.05
C LEU A 37 -32.00 -23.90 1.04
N ARG A 38 -33.09 -23.40 1.65
CA ARG A 38 -33.05 -22.33 2.65
C ARG A 38 -32.34 -22.79 3.93
N SER A 39 -31.39 -22.00 4.42
CA SER A 39 -30.64 -22.28 5.65
C SER A 39 -31.53 -22.19 6.89
N ALA A 40 -31.26 -23.04 7.88
CA ALA A 40 -31.75 -22.79 9.23
C ALA A 40 -30.81 -21.77 9.91
N GLN A 41 -31.35 -20.85 10.69
CA GLN A 41 -30.55 -19.86 11.42
C GLN A 41 -30.80 -19.99 12.92
N PHE A 42 -29.73 -20.06 13.69
CA PHE A 42 -29.74 -20.26 15.14
C PHE A 42 -28.95 -19.14 15.83
N GLU A 43 -29.35 -18.82 17.06
CA GLU A 43 -28.51 -18.10 18.00
C GLU A 43 -27.71 -19.14 18.80
N VAL A 44 -26.38 -18.98 18.81
CA VAL A 44 -25.46 -19.92 19.44
C VAL A 44 -24.46 -19.20 20.32
N LEU A 45 -24.06 -19.83 21.41
CA LEU A 45 -22.90 -19.42 22.20
C LEU A 45 -21.68 -20.19 21.68
N ASP A 46 -20.68 -19.46 21.17
CA ASP A 46 -19.41 -20.06 20.76
C ASP A 46 -18.60 -20.41 22.01
N THR A 47 -18.42 -21.71 22.27
CA THR A 47 -17.74 -22.20 23.48
C THR A 47 -16.28 -21.78 23.57
N ALA A 48 -15.63 -21.46 22.45
CA ALA A 48 -14.24 -21.01 22.42
C ALA A 48 -14.10 -19.54 22.87
N SER A 49 -15.05 -18.68 22.53
CA SER A 49 -14.99 -17.24 22.81
C SER A 49 -15.92 -16.79 23.95
N GLY A 50 -16.93 -17.59 24.30
CA GLY A 50 -17.97 -17.21 25.26
C GLY A 50 -18.91 -16.11 24.75
N ILE A 51 -18.91 -15.84 23.44
CA ILE A 51 -19.69 -14.76 22.81
C ILE A 51 -20.88 -15.37 22.05
N GLU A 52 -22.04 -14.75 22.17
CA GLU A 52 -23.22 -15.10 21.37
C GLU A 52 -23.02 -14.71 19.90
N ARG A 53 -23.39 -15.61 18.99
CA ARG A 53 -23.22 -15.50 17.54
C ARG A 53 -24.47 -15.99 16.82
N SER A 54 -24.60 -15.64 15.55
CA SER A 54 -25.63 -16.25 14.70
C SER A 54 -25.01 -17.32 13.79
N LEU A 55 -25.58 -18.53 13.79
CA LEU A 55 -25.10 -19.64 12.99
C LEU A 55 -26.17 -20.03 11.96
N LYS A 56 -25.83 -19.91 10.67
CA LYS A 56 -26.63 -20.46 9.58
C LYS A 56 -26.14 -21.85 9.23
N LEU A 57 -27.06 -22.80 9.01
CA LEU A 57 -26.76 -24.20 8.70
C LEU A 57 -27.47 -24.68 7.43
N TRP A 58 -26.73 -25.45 6.63
CA TRP A 58 -27.19 -26.17 5.44
C TRP A 58 -26.81 -27.64 5.55
N ARG A 59 -27.72 -28.55 5.23
CA ARG A 59 -27.42 -29.98 5.20
C ARG A 59 -26.69 -30.39 3.93
N LYS A 60 -25.68 -31.26 4.06
CA LYS A 60 -24.95 -31.83 2.94
C LYS A 60 -25.80 -32.75 2.09
N THR A 61 -25.42 -32.88 0.83
CA THR A 61 -26.09 -33.77 -0.12
C THR A 61 -25.58 -35.20 -0.04
N GLY A 62 -24.33 -35.40 0.43
CA GLY A 62 -23.63 -36.68 0.47
C GLY A 62 -22.98 -37.08 -0.86
N ALA A 63 -22.97 -36.19 -1.86
CA ALA A 63 -22.44 -36.43 -3.20
C ALA A 63 -21.12 -35.66 -3.47
N ALA A 64 -20.51 -35.89 -4.64
CA ALA A 64 -19.27 -35.21 -5.04
C ALA A 64 -19.42 -33.67 -5.09
N VAL A 65 -20.64 -33.17 -5.35
CA VAL A 65 -20.99 -31.75 -5.38
C VAL A 65 -20.72 -31.03 -4.05
N ASP A 66 -20.68 -31.74 -2.91
CA ASP A 66 -20.34 -31.13 -1.63
C ASP A 66 -18.88 -30.64 -1.60
N ALA A 67 -17.99 -31.23 -2.41
CA ALA A 67 -16.61 -30.75 -2.55
C ALA A 67 -16.55 -29.46 -3.37
N ASP A 68 -17.35 -29.38 -4.43
CA ASP A 68 -17.46 -28.19 -5.27
C ASP A 68 -18.09 -27.03 -4.48
N LEU A 69 -19.20 -27.29 -3.75
CA LEU A 69 -19.85 -26.32 -2.86
C LEU A 69 -18.90 -25.76 -1.81
N ARG A 70 -18.00 -26.59 -1.26
CA ARG A 70 -16.96 -26.11 -0.33
C ARG A 70 -16.01 -25.12 -0.99
N GLN A 71 -15.53 -25.40 -2.20
CA GLN A 71 -14.65 -24.49 -2.92
C GLN A 71 -15.35 -23.18 -3.29
N LEU A 72 -16.63 -23.27 -3.64
CA LEU A 72 -17.48 -22.10 -3.90
C LEU A 72 -17.66 -21.24 -2.65
N TRP A 73 -17.87 -21.82 -1.47
CA TRP A 73 -17.95 -21.03 -0.24
C TRP A 73 -16.62 -20.39 0.17
N LEU A 74 -15.49 -21.06 -0.05
CA LEU A 74 -14.18 -20.43 0.16
C LEU A 74 -14.00 -19.25 -0.81
N HIS A 75 -14.54 -19.33 -2.02
CA HIS A 75 -14.61 -18.19 -2.93
C HIS A 75 -15.50 -17.07 -2.39
N GLU A 76 -16.72 -17.37 -1.94
CA GLU A 76 -17.64 -16.37 -1.37
C GLU A 76 -17.07 -15.72 -0.10
N MET A 77 -16.39 -16.47 0.76
CA MET A 77 -15.73 -15.92 1.94
C MET A 77 -14.73 -14.85 1.56
N ARG A 78 -13.94 -15.06 0.50
CA ARG A 78 -13.01 -14.05 -0.01
C ARG A 78 -13.73 -12.84 -0.57
N GLN A 79 -14.85 -13.04 -1.27
CA GLN A 79 -15.69 -11.93 -1.74
C GLN A 79 -16.25 -11.10 -0.59
N VAL A 80 -16.69 -11.75 0.48
CA VAL A 80 -17.18 -11.08 1.68
C VAL A 80 -16.05 -10.38 2.40
N GLN A 81 -14.91 -11.03 2.66
CA GLN A 81 -13.75 -10.36 3.25
C GLN A 81 -13.30 -9.14 2.43
N ARG A 82 -13.37 -9.23 1.10
CA ARG A 82 -13.14 -8.12 0.18
C ARG A 82 -14.12 -6.98 0.41
N VAL A 83 -15.43 -7.25 0.46
CA VAL A 83 -16.47 -6.25 0.78
C VAL A 83 -16.23 -5.66 2.18
N MET A 84 -15.92 -6.48 3.18
CA MET A 84 -15.71 -6.08 4.58
C MET A 84 -14.44 -5.27 4.81
N SER A 85 -13.50 -5.24 3.85
CA SER A 85 -12.32 -4.36 3.88
C SER A 85 -12.64 -2.91 3.54
N TYR A 86 -13.80 -2.61 2.94
CA TYR A 86 -14.21 -1.26 2.63
C TYR A 86 -14.62 -0.50 3.90
N SER A 87 -14.29 0.80 3.95
CA SER A 87 -14.75 1.69 5.03
C SER A 87 -16.28 1.78 5.02
N GLY A 88 -16.90 1.78 6.20
CA GLY A 88 -18.35 1.73 6.36
C GLY A 88 -19.00 0.36 6.11
N ALA A 89 -18.30 -0.62 5.51
CA ALA A 89 -18.90 -1.92 5.19
C ALA A 89 -19.42 -2.65 6.44
N ARG A 90 -18.67 -2.62 7.55
CA ARG A 90 -19.08 -3.21 8.84
C ARG A 90 -20.33 -2.58 9.45
N GLU A 91 -20.67 -1.37 9.04
CA GLU A 91 -21.88 -0.70 9.53
C GLU A 91 -23.10 -1.22 8.79
N VAL A 92 -22.98 -1.55 7.50
CA VAL A 92 -24.14 -1.84 6.62
C VAL A 92 -24.18 -3.27 6.07
N VAL A 93 -23.13 -4.08 6.29
CA VAL A 93 -23.04 -5.49 5.90
C VAL A 93 -22.68 -6.33 7.13
N VAL A 94 -23.38 -7.44 7.32
CA VAL A 94 -23.12 -8.38 8.43
C VAL A 94 -21.81 -9.13 8.16
N ASP A 95 -20.91 -9.10 9.13
CA ASP A 95 -19.61 -9.77 9.02
C ASP A 95 -19.77 -11.30 9.09
N ILE A 96 -19.18 -11.99 8.12
CA ILE A 96 -19.06 -13.44 8.13
C ILE A 96 -17.76 -13.78 8.86
N LEU A 97 -17.88 -14.36 10.05
CA LEU A 97 -16.74 -14.66 10.90
C LEU A 97 -15.97 -15.88 10.42
N GLU A 98 -16.69 -16.95 10.08
CA GLU A 98 -16.10 -18.24 9.78
C GLU A 98 -17.06 -19.13 9.01
N PHE A 99 -16.50 -19.99 8.17
CA PHE A 99 -17.20 -21.14 7.62
C PHE A 99 -16.89 -22.37 8.46
N VAL A 100 -17.94 -22.99 9.01
CA VAL A 100 -17.84 -24.19 9.85
C VAL A 100 -18.46 -25.38 9.12
N GLU A 101 -17.95 -26.58 9.34
CA GLU A 101 -18.46 -27.78 8.68
C GLU A 101 -18.15 -29.01 9.53
N ASP A 102 -19.16 -29.86 9.76
CA ASP A 102 -18.97 -31.19 10.35
C ASP A 102 -19.09 -32.30 9.30
N ASP A 103 -19.55 -33.51 9.62
CA ASP A 103 -19.71 -34.57 8.62
C ASP A 103 -21.03 -34.44 7.83
N ASP A 104 -22.07 -33.81 8.40
CA ASP A 104 -23.45 -33.80 7.90
C ASP A 104 -23.93 -32.41 7.43
N GLU A 105 -23.33 -31.35 7.95
CA GLU A 105 -23.78 -29.98 7.79
C GLU A 105 -22.62 -29.06 7.44
N PHE A 106 -22.99 -28.00 6.74
CA PHE A 106 -22.18 -26.84 6.48
C PHE A 106 -22.79 -25.66 7.20
N GLY A 107 -21.96 -24.74 7.67
CA GLY A 107 -22.40 -23.62 8.46
C GLY A 107 -21.60 -22.36 8.22
N VAL A 108 -22.27 -21.23 8.42
CA VAL A 108 -21.69 -19.90 8.35
C VAL A 108 -21.95 -19.23 9.68
N LEU A 109 -20.87 -18.85 10.37
CA LEU A 109 -20.92 -18.12 11.61
C LEU A 109 -20.89 -16.63 11.30
N LEU A 110 -21.94 -15.91 11.70
CA LEU A 110 -22.13 -14.49 11.50
C LEU A 110 -21.89 -13.72 12.80
N GLU A 111 -21.41 -12.49 12.66
CA GLU A 111 -21.45 -11.51 13.74
C GLU A 111 -22.90 -11.18 14.10
N THR A 112 -23.17 -10.99 15.39
CA THR A 112 -24.53 -10.81 15.90
C THR A 112 -25.05 -9.44 15.49
N ALA A 113 -26.10 -9.42 14.66
CA ALA A 113 -26.68 -8.23 14.03
C ALA A 113 -28.22 -8.18 14.14
N GLY A 114 -28.79 -8.92 15.11
CA GLY A 114 -30.23 -9.11 15.23
C GLY A 114 -30.76 -10.29 14.39
N GLN A 115 -31.97 -10.15 13.85
CA GLN A 115 -32.70 -11.23 13.15
C GLN A 115 -33.15 -10.77 11.75
N PRO A 116 -33.47 -11.69 10.82
CA PRO A 116 -34.02 -11.31 9.52
C PRO A 116 -35.28 -10.45 9.65
N LEU A 117 -35.39 -9.40 8.84
CA LEU A 117 -36.48 -8.42 8.88
C LEU A 117 -37.85 -9.12 8.71
N THR A 118 -37.95 -10.14 7.86
CA THR A 118 -39.16 -10.98 7.74
C THR A 118 -39.63 -11.53 9.09
N ASN A 119 -38.71 -12.08 9.88
CA ASN A 119 -39.00 -12.70 11.16
C ASN A 119 -39.28 -11.63 12.23
N LYS A 120 -38.54 -10.52 12.21
CA LYS A 120 -38.77 -9.39 13.12
C LYS A 120 -40.17 -8.80 12.91
N LEU A 121 -40.58 -8.59 11.67
CA LEU A 121 -41.92 -8.10 11.31
C LEU A 121 -43.04 -9.01 11.84
N GLN A 122 -42.84 -10.34 11.92
CA GLN A 122 -43.86 -11.23 12.49
C GLN A 122 -44.00 -11.09 14.01
N ARG A 123 -42.88 -10.85 14.71
CA ARG A 123 -42.82 -10.87 16.19
C ARG A 123 -43.13 -9.52 16.85
N VAL A 124 -42.85 -8.39 16.18
CA VAL A 124 -43.04 -7.05 16.77
C VAL A 124 -44.53 -6.67 16.92
N SER A 125 -44.84 -5.91 17.97
CA SER A 125 -46.21 -5.42 18.23
C SER A 125 -46.69 -4.46 17.14
N ARG A 126 -48.01 -4.25 17.02
CA ARG A 126 -48.60 -3.31 16.04
C ARG A 126 -48.14 -1.86 16.24
N GLN A 127 -47.71 -1.49 17.45
CA GLN A 127 -47.25 -0.14 17.79
C GLN A 127 -45.78 0.11 17.45
N HIS A 128 -45.01 -0.96 17.17
CA HIS A 128 -43.60 -0.86 16.82
C HIS A 128 -43.39 -0.08 15.52
N TRP A 129 -42.30 0.67 15.41
CA TRP A 129 -42.03 1.55 14.26
C TRP A 129 -42.03 0.80 12.92
N LEU A 130 -41.49 -0.42 12.90
CA LEU A 130 -41.51 -1.33 11.72
C LEU A 130 -42.92 -1.62 11.17
N LYS A 131 -43.98 -1.54 11.98
CA LYS A 131 -45.38 -1.74 11.55
C LYS A 131 -46.18 -0.44 11.44
N ASN A 132 -45.69 0.65 12.03
CA ASN A 132 -46.38 1.94 12.10
C ASN A 132 -45.78 2.97 11.13
N LEU A 133 -45.53 2.58 9.89
CA LEU A 133 -44.89 3.41 8.86
C LEU A 133 -45.82 4.51 8.30
N GLY A 134 -47.08 4.57 8.73
CA GLY A 134 -47.98 5.69 8.45
C GLY A 134 -47.60 6.97 9.18
N ALA A 135 -46.87 6.87 10.31
CA ALA A 135 -46.44 8.02 11.10
C ALA A 135 -45.10 8.61 10.58
N PRO A 136 -44.91 9.95 10.60
CA PRO A 136 -43.72 10.62 10.08
C PRO A 136 -42.38 10.09 10.61
N ARG A 137 -42.22 9.93 11.94
CA ARG A 137 -40.95 9.51 12.56
C ARG A 137 -40.58 8.05 12.21
N PRO A 138 -41.44 7.03 12.39
CA PRO A 138 -41.18 5.67 11.92
C PRO A 138 -40.85 5.59 10.43
N ARG A 139 -41.51 6.41 9.61
CA ARG A 139 -41.29 6.45 8.16
C ARG A 139 -39.95 7.07 7.79
N ALA A 140 -39.54 8.14 8.48
CA ALA A 140 -38.20 8.72 8.33
C ALA A 140 -37.10 7.73 8.78
N LEU A 141 -37.30 7.02 9.89
CA LEU A 141 -36.38 5.98 10.36
C LEU A 141 -36.27 4.83 9.35
N PHE A 142 -37.39 4.40 8.76
CA PHE A 142 -37.41 3.40 7.68
C PHE A 142 -36.60 3.87 6.46
N TRP A 143 -36.79 5.11 5.99
CA TRP A 143 -36.02 5.62 4.85
C TRP A 143 -34.52 5.78 5.17
N ARG A 144 -34.15 6.17 6.39
CA ARG A 144 -32.74 6.13 6.84
C ARG A 144 -32.17 4.72 6.83
N ASN A 145 -32.97 3.71 7.14
CA ASN A 145 -32.58 2.30 7.01
C ASN A 145 -32.45 1.87 5.54
N ILE A 146 -33.33 2.32 4.64
CA ILE A 146 -33.16 2.10 3.19
C ILE A 146 -31.89 2.79 2.66
N ARG A 147 -31.54 3.98 3.17
CA ARG A 147 -30.28 4.67 2.86
C ARG A 147 -29.06 3.80 3.17
N ARG A 148 -29.06 3.10 4.32
CA ARG A 148 -28.00 2.13 4.69
C ARG A 148 -27.88 1.00 3.68
N ILE A 149 -29.00 0.51 3.15
CA ILE A 149 -29.00 -0.56 2.15
C ILE A 149 -28.53 -0.07 0.78
N VAL A 150 -28.81 1.19 0.42
CA VAL A 150 -28.20 1.83 -0.75
C VAL A 150 -26.68 1.94 -0.59
N ASP A 151 -26.17 2.28 0.59
CA ASP A 151 -24.73 2.26 0.88
C ASP A 151 -24.15 0.85 0.76
N ALA A 152 -24.82 -0.16 1.34
CA ALA A 152 -24.40 -1.55 1.26
C ALA A 152 -24.29 -2.03 -0.19
N LEU A 153 -25.33 -1.83 -1.00
CA LEU A 153 -25.30 -2.16 -2.43
C LEU A 153 -24.22 -1.37 -3.17
N GLY A 154 -24.00 -0.11 -2.80
CA GLY A 154 -22.93 0.70 -3.34
C GLY A 154 -21.54 0.09 -3.15
N ILE A 155 -21.24 -0.36 -1.94
CA ILE A 155 -19.98 -1.03 -1.60
C ILE A 155 -19.83 -2.32 -2.43
N VAL A 156 -20.92 -3.07 -2.56
CA VAL A 156 -20.95 -4.37 -3.26
C VAL A 156 -20.77 -4.20 -4.76
N HIS A 157 -21.53 -3.28 -5.37
CA HIS A 157 -21.43 -2.96 -6.80
C HIS A 157 -20.09 -2.31 -7.14
N ALA A 158 -19.48 -1.56 -6.22
CA ALA A 158 -18.13 -1.02 -6.41
C ALA A 158 -17.08 -2.14 -6.60
N GLN A 159 -17.33 -3.33 -6.05
CA GLN A 159 -16.50 -4.54 -6.26
C GLN A 159 -16.86 -5.34 -7.51
N GLY A 160 -17.79 -4.84 -8.34
CA GLY A 160 -18.31 -5.57 -9.48
C GLY A 160 -19.19 -6.77 -9.09
N LEU A 161 -19.63 -6.84 -7.83
CA LEU A 161 -20.47 -7.91 -7.32
C LEU A 161 -21.95 -7.53 -7.41
N VAL A 162 -22.78 -8.53 -7.64
CA VAL A 162 -24.24 -8.43 -7.55
C VAL A 162 -24.65 -9.21 -6.31
N HIS A 163 -25.50 -8.63 -5.46
CA HIS A 163 -26.02 -9.32 -4.29
C HIS A 163 -26.93 -10.49 -4.70
N GLY A 164 -27.77 -10.29 -5.72
CA GLY A 164 -28.49 -11.35 -6.42
C GLY A 164 -29.70 -11.92 -5.70
N ASN A 165 -29.84 -11.70 -4.39
CA ASN A 165 -30.97 -12.18 -3.59
C ASN A 165 -31.45 -11.16 -2.54
N LEU A 166 -31.57 -9.89 -2.93
CA LEU A 166 -31.99 -8.83 -2.01
C LEU A 166 -33.48 -8.97 -1.64
N SER A 167 -33.75 -9.21 -0.36
CA SER A 167 -35.10 -9.42 0.19
C SER A 167 -35.15 -9.10 1.68
N THR A 168 -36.35 -9.14 2.28
CA THR A 168 -36.51 -8.98 3.74
C THR A 168 -35.87 -10.12 4.54
N ASP A 169 -35.58 -11.26 3.92
CA ASP A 169 -34.83 -12.37 4.55
C ASP A 169 -33.31 -12.11 4.55
N SER A 170 -32.84 -11.24 3.67
CA SER A 170 -31.43 -10.86 3.53
C SER A 170 -31.10 -9.56 4.27
N LEU A 171 -32.06 -8.97 5.00
CA LEU A 171 -31.85 -7.80 5.85
C LEU A 171 -31.91 -8.18 7.31
N MET A 172 -30.87 -7.86 8.06
CA MET A 172 -30.78 -8.06 9.50
C MET A 172 -31.10 -6.77 10.25
N THR A 173 -31.83 -6.88 11.36
CA THR A 173 -32.20 -5.75 12.22
C THR A 173 -32.47 -6.23 13.65
N GLU A 174 -32.13 -5.39 14.63
CA GLU A 174 -32.54 -5.54 16.03
C GLU A 174 -33.90 -4.86 16.28
N GLY A 175 -34.36 -4.03 15.33
CA GLY A 175 -35.54 -3.19 15.47
C GLY A 175 -35.28 -1.97 16.33
N ALA A 176 -34.03 -1.49 16.40
CA ALA A 176 -33.63 -0.36 17.22
C ALA A 176 -34.38 0.94 16.84
N GLU A 177 -34.37 1.92 17.74
CA GLU A 177 -34.93 3.27 17.44
C GLU A 177 -33.99 4.13 16.59
N ASP A 178 -32.76 3.66 16.37
CA ASP A 178 -31.78 4.20 15.44
C ASP A 178 -31.64 3.32 14.19
N PRO A 179 -31.18 3.85 13.05
CA PRO A 179 -31.00 3.06 11.82
C PRO A 179 -30.01 1.90 12.03
N ASP A 180 -30.46 0.66 11.88
CA ASP A 180 -29.72 -0.56 12.20
C ASP A 180 -29.73 -1.63 11.08
N PHE A 181 -30.33 -1.33 9.92
CA PHE A 181 -30.42 -2.31 8.83
C PHE A 181 -29.02 -2.67 8.31
N GLN A 182 -28.77 -3.97 8.24
CA GLN A 182 -27.56 -4.55 7.67
C GLN A 182 -27.90 -5.60 6.62
N LEU A 183 -27.12 -5.63 5.55
CA LEU A 183 -27.24 -6.59 4.47
C LEU A 183 -26.51 -7.88 4.83
N THR A 184 -27.18 -9.02 4.69
CA THR A 184 -26.62 -10.38 4.71
C THR A 184 -27.04 -11.10 3.42
N GLY A 185 -26.54 -12.31 3.16
CA GLY A 185 -27.00 -13.10 2.02
C GLY A 185 -26.04 -13.19 0.83
N PHE A 186 -24.79 -12.74 1.00
CA PHE A 186 -23.66 -13.04 0.10
C PHE A 186 -23.36 -14.55 -0.05
N GLU A 187 -24.09 -15.41 0.64
CA GLU A 187 -23.83 -16.84 0.80
C GLU A 187 -24.34 -17.68 -0.40
N TRP A 188 -24.80 -17.05 -1.50
CA TRP A 188 -25.60 -17.69 -2.56
C TRP A 188 -25.17 -17.41 -4.02
N SER A 189 -24.00 -16.82 -4.27
CA SER A 189 -23.60 -16.35 -5.61
C SER A 189 -23.42 -17.45 -6.68
N LEU A 190 -23.74 -18.72 -6.40
CA LEU A 190 -23.83 -19.78 -7.41
C LEU A 190 -25.17 -20.49 -7.41
N TRP A 191 -26.07 -20.03 -8.28
CA TRP A 191 -26.94 -20.94 -9.01
C TRP A 191 -26.15 -21.53 -10.17
N LEU A 192 -25.48 -22.68 -9.94
CA LEU A 192 -25.05 -23.53 -11.05
C LEU A 192 -26.32 -24.05 -11.74
N THR A 193 -26.64 -23.44 -12.88
CA THR A 193 -27.59 -24.01 -13.82
C THR A 193 -27.06 -25.37 -14.25
N ALA A 194 -27.70 -26.43 -13.74
CA ALA A 194 -27.56 -27.74 -14.34
C ALA A 194 -27.91 -27.63 -15.82
N ASP A 195 -26.98 -28.10 -16.65
CA ASP A 195 -27.02 -28.04 -18.09
C ASP A 195 -28.40 -28.45 -18.64
N LYS A 196 -28.85 -27.77 -19.70
CA LYS A 196 -30.08 -28.10 -20.44
C LYS A 196 -30.02 -29.52 -21.02
N ALA A 197 -28.85 -30.14 -21.03
CA ALA A 197 -28.59 -31.38 -21.73
C ALA A 197 -28.03 -32.48 -20.82
N GLN A 198 -28.76 -32.93 -19.78
CA GLN A 198 -28.84 -34.36 -19.46
C GLN A 198 -29.96 -34.72 -18.47
N ARG A 199 -30.88 -35.53 -19.00
CA ARG A 199 -31.90 -36.37 -18.37
C ARG A 199 -31.63 -36.76 -16.89
N THR A 200 -32.38 -36.17 -15.97
CA THR A 200 -32.87 -36.86 -14.77
C THR A 200 -34.39 -36.73 -14.71
N HIS A 201 -35.08 -37.86 -14.59
CA HIS A 201 -36.54 -38.01 -14.55
C HIS A 201 -37.23 -37.40 -13.32
N ALA A 202 -36.68 -36.34 -12.70
CA ALA A 202 -37.38 -35.60 -11.67
C ALA A 202 -38.13 -34.43 -12.32
N ARG A 203 -39.45 -34.61 -12.53
CA ARG A 203 -40.35 -33.49 -12.82
C ARG A 203 -40.34 -32.55 -11.62
N LEU A 204 -39.47 -31.54 -11.63
CA LEU A 204 -39.68 -30.35 -10.80
C LEU A 204 -40.79 -29.53 -11.49
N GLY A 205 -41.84 -29.19 -10.73
CA GLY A 205 -43.00 -28.48 -11.26
C GLY A 205 -42.67 -27.07 -11.75
N GLY A 206 -43.65 -26.40 -12.37
CA GLY A 206 -43.50 -25.12 -13.08
C GLY A 206 -42.93 -23.94 -12.28
N SER A 207 -42.75 -24.05 -10.97
CA SER A 207 -42.01 -23.07 -10.16
C SER A 207 -40.48 -23.15 -10.34
N GLY A 208 -39.93 -24.31 -10.72
CA GLY A 208 -38.49 -24.49 -10.95
C GLY A 208 -37.97 -23.85 -12.23
N ASP A 209 -38.81 -23.75 -13.26
CA ASP A 209 -38.46 -23.11 -14.54
C ASP A 209 -38.45 -21.58 -14.45
N ALA A 210 -39.25 -20.99 -13.55
CA ALA A 210 -39.25 -19.54 -13.30
C ALA A 210 -38.01 -19.08 -12.53
N VAL A 211 -37.48 -19.91 -11.62
CA VAL A 211 -36.25 -19.61 -10.87
C VAL A 211 -35.01 -19.76 -11.78
N ARG A 212 -35.02 -20.69 -12.73
CA ARG A 212 -33.97 -20.85 -13.76
C ARG A 212 -33.88 -19.70 -14.77
N ALA A 213 -34.89 -18.82 -14.82
CA ALA A 213 -34.98 -17.69 -15.75
C ALA A 213 -34.54 -16.34 -15.14
N GLN A 214 -34.05 -16.31 -13.90
CA GLN A 214 -33.62 -15.08 -13.24
C GLN A 214 -32.28 -14.58 -13.81
N CYS A 215 -32.29 -13.39 -14.40
CA CYS A 215 -31.08 -12.64 -14.76
C CYS A 215 -30.57 -11.89 -13.53
N TYR A 216 -29.28 -12.01 -13.22
CA TYR A 216 -28.63 -11.29 -12.13
C TYR A 216 -27.80 -10.14 -12.70
N SER A 217 -28.09 -8.90 -12.29
CA SER A 217 -27.36 -7.70 -12.71
C SER A 217 -27.43 -6.63 -11.62
N PHE A 218 -26.55 -5.62 -11.70
CA PHE A 218 -26.63 -4.45 -10.81
C PHE A 218 -28.00 -3.79 -10.85
N GLU A 219 -28.60 -3.72 -12.05
CA GLU A 219 -29.96 -3.20 -12.23
C GLU A 219 -31.00 -4.05 -11.50
N GLU A 220 -30.84 -5.37 -11.47
CA GLU A 220 -31.78 -6.26 -10.78
C GLU A 220 -31.70 -6.14 -9.25
N ASP A 221 -30.53 -5.86 -8.69
CA ASP A 221 -30.40 -5.53 -7.26
C ASP A 221 -31.17 -4.25 -6.90
N TRP A 222 -31.06 -3.20 -7.73
CA TRP A 222 -31.82 -1.97 -7.54
C TRP A 222 -33.34 -2.20 -7.67
N LYS A 223 -33.75 -3.03 -8.62
CA LYS A 223 -35.16 -3.44 -8.77
C LYS A 223 -35.65 -4.23 -7.58
N ALA A 224 -34.84 -5.14 -7.05
CA ALA A 224 -35.16 -5.89 -5.85
C ALA A 224 -35.31 -4.96 -4.64
N LEU A 225 -34.44 -3.95 -4.49
CA LEU A 225 -34.56 -2.92 -3.45
C LEU A 225 -35.86 -2.14 -3.59
N GLY A 226 -36.20 -1.70 -4.81
CA GLY A 226 -37.44 -0.98 -5.08
C GLY A 226 -38.68 -1.80 -4.75
N ARG A 227 -38.73 -3.07 -5.17
CA ARG A 227 -39.85 -3.98 -4.88
C ARG A 227 -39.96 -4.30 -3.39
N MET A 228 -38.85 -4.54 -2.71
CA MET A 228 -38.81 -4.78 -1.26
C MET A 228 -39.27 -3.54 -0.48
N THR A 229 -38.83 -2.35 -0.89
CA THR A 229 -39.22 -1.07 -0.27
C THR A 229 -40.72 -0.84 -0.45
N ALA A 230 -41.25 -1.07 -1.66
CA ALA A 230 -42.68 -1.01 -1.93
C ALA A 230 -43.46 -2.00 -1.05
N HIS A 231 -42.97 -3.24 -0.91
CA HIS A 231 -43.60 -4.25 -0.05
C HIS A 231 -43.66 -3.82 1.42
N CYS A 232 -42.57 -3.27 1.96
CA CYS A 232 -42.54 -2.77 3.34
C CYS A 232 -43.50 -1.59 3.57
N LEU A 233 -43.69 -0.74 2.56
CA LEU A 233 -44.62 0.38 2.58
C LEU A 233 -46.07 0.02 2.16
N ASP A 234 -46.38 -1.27 2.08
CA ASP A 234 -47.69 -1.79 1.64
C ASP A 234 -48.14 -1.20 0.30
N ALA A 235 -47.22 -1.16 -0.67
CA ALA A 235 -47.42 -0.65 -2.02
C ALA A 235 -47.15 -1.72 -3.09
N VAL A 236 -47.83 -1.59 -4.23
CA VAL A 236 -47.73 -2.48 -5.40
C VAL A 236 -47.15 -1.68 -6.56
N VAL A 237 -46.08 -2.22 -7.16
CA VAL A 237 -45.51 -1.72 -8.41
C VAL A 237 -46.16 -2.46 -9.57
N ARG A 238 -46.85 -1.74 -10.46
CA ARG A 238 -47.46 -2.33 -11.67
C ARG A 238 -46.40 -2.61 -12.74
N THR A 239 -46.76 -3.40 -13.75
CA THR A 239 -45.93 -3.63 -14.95
C THR A 239 -45.61 -2.33 -15.73
N SER A 240 -46.41 -1.27 -15.57
CA SER A 240 -46.12 0.07 -16.11
C SER A 240 -45.08 0.86 -15.30
N GLY A 241 -44.61 0.33 -14.16
CA GLY A 241 -43.77 1.03 -13.19
C GLY A 241 -44.53 1.93 -12.23
N ASP A 242 -45.85 2.07 -12.36
CA ASP A 242 -46.63 2.91 -11.45
C ASP A 242 -46.80 2.28 -10.07
N VAL A 243 -46.60 3.09 -9.03
CA VAL A 243 -46.66 2.69 -7.63
C VAL A 243 -48.01 3.08 -7.04
N GLN A 244 -48.76 2.10 -6.53
CA GLN A 244 -50.07 2.29 -5.90
C GLN A 244 -50.12 1.63 -4.53
N ALA A 245 -50.96 2.12 -3.61
CA ALA A 245 -51.17 1.44 -2.34
C ALA A 245 -51.79 0.05 -2.55
N ALA A 246 -51.35 -0.95 -1.78
CA ALA A 246 -51.94 -2.27 -1.79
C ALA A 246 -53.34 -2.19 -1.16
N GLY A 247 -54.39 -2.47 -1.93
CA GLY A 247 -55.78 -2.35 -1.49
C GLY A 247 -56.25 -3.39 -0.46
N LYS A 248 -55.35 -3.90 0.41
CA LYS A 248 -55.64 -4.96 1.40
C LYS A 248 -55.57 -4.50 2.86
N ALA A 249 -54.98 -3.34 3.17
CA ALA A 249 -54.92 -2.82 4.54
C ALA A 249 -56.14 -1.94 4.90
N GLU A 250 -56.57 -1.99 6.16
CA GLU A 250 -57.67 -1.16 6.72
C GLU A 250 -57.37 0.35 6.65
N SER A 251 -56.10 0.75 6.47
CA SER A 251 -55.66 2.13 6.26
C SER A 251 -54.34 2.16 5.46
N PRO A 252 -54.39 2.34 4.12
CA PRO A 252 -53.20 2.32 3.29
C PRO A 252 -52.26 3.50 3.56
N ILE A 253 -50.95 3.27 3.50
CA ILE A 253 -49.93 4.31 3.69
C ILE A 253 -49.96 5.28 2.50
N ALA A 254 -50.21 6.56 2.77
CA ALA A 254 -50.18 7.60 1.73
C ALA A 254 -48.73 7.92 1.33
N LEU A 255 -48.30 7.48 0.14
CA LEU A 255 -46.97 7.77 -0.43
C LEU A 255 -46.87 9.18 -1.03
N SER A 256 -45.80 9.91 -0.70
CA SER A 256 -45.45 11.20 -1.31
C SER A 256 -45.08 11.04 -2.79
N LEU A 257 -45.03 12.15 -3.53
CA LEU A 257 -44.58 12.13 -4.92
C LEU A 257 -43.12 11.69 -5.05
N ALA A 258 -42.25 12.15 -4.14
CA ALA A 258 -40.84 11.77 -4.12
C ALA A 258 -40.64 10.28 -3.82
N GLU A 259 -41.39 9.72 -2.87
CA GLU A 259 -41.33 8.29 -2.55
C GLU A 259 -41.78 7.43 -3.74
N ARG A 260 -42.90 7.78 -4.39
CA ARG A 260 -43.36 7.06 -5.59
C ARG A 260 -42.36 7.17 -6.73
N ALA A 261 -41.76 8.34 -6.93
CA ALA A 261 -40.76 8.56 -7.96
C ALA A 261 -39.50 7.71 -7.72
N LEU A 262 -38.99 7.67 -6.49
CA LEU A 262 -37.82 6.85 -6.14
C LEU A 262 -38.11 5.35 -6.25
N ILE A 263 -39.26 4.89 -5.74
CA ILE A 263 -39.65 3.46 -5.85
C ILE A 263 -39.81 3.06 -7.32
N LYS A 264 -40.42 3.93 -8.17
CA LYS A 264 -40.52 3.70 -9.61
C LYS A 264 -39.15 3.65 -10.28
N ARG A 265 -38.28 4.61 -9.97
CA ARG A 265 -36.90 4.67 -10.48
C ARG A 265 -36.09 3.42 -10.10
N LEU A 266 -36.28 2.88 -8.90
CA LEU A 266 -35.64 1.63 -8.47
C LEU A 266 -36.26 0.39 -9.14
N ALA A 267 -37.59 0.24 -9.09
CA ALA A 267 -38.28 -0.98 -9.49
C ALA A 267 -38.50 -1.14 -11.01
N ALA A 268 -38.52 -0.04 -11.75
CA ALA A 268 -38.71 0.00 -13.20
C ALA A 268 -37.90 1.15 -13.85
N PRO A 269 -36.55 1.12 -13.76
CA PRO A 269 -35.70 2.17 -14.28
C PRO A 269 -35.82 2.33 -15.80
N THR A 270 -35.80 3.58 -16.26
CA THR A 270 -35.66 3.93 -17.67
C THR A 270 -34.18 4.07 -18.06
N ARG A 271 -33.88 4.14 -19.35
CA ARG A 271 -32.50 4.35 -19.84
C ARG A 271 -31.85 5.67 -19.41
N PHE A 272 -32.64 6.64 -18.95
CA PHE A 272 -32.17 7.95 -18.52
C PHE A 272 -32.06 8.07 -17.00
N ASP A 273 -32.55 7.07 -16.25
CA ASP A 273 -32.45 7.07 -14.81
C ASP A 273 -31.02 6.71 -14.39
N ASN A 274 -30.37 7.64 -13.69
CA ASN A 274 -29.07 7.36 -13.10
C ASN A 274 -29.28 6.50 -11.84
N LEU A 275 -28.67 5.33 -11.73
CA LEU A 275 -28.80 4.44 -10.57
C LEU A 275 -27.46 4.34 -9.83
N ASP A 276 -26.93 5.49 -9.43
CA ASP A 276 -25.74 5.57 -8.59
C ASP A 276 -26.08 5.90 -7.13
N VAL A 277 -25.20 5.46 -6.24
CA VAL A 277 -25.33 5.57 -4.78
C VAL A 277 -25.52 7.02 -4.35
N VAL A 278 -24.81 7.98 -4.97
CA VAL A 278 -24.87 9.39 -4.59
C VAL A 278 -26.23 9.97 -4.94
N SER A 279 -26.71 9.71 -6.16
CA SER A 279 -28.02 10.19 -6.61
C SER A 279 -29.19 9.55 -5.85
N LEU A 280 -29.12 8.24 -5.59
CA LEU A 280 -30.14 7.55 -4.79
C LEU A 280 -30.10 7.99 -3.33
N GLY A 281 -28.90 8.18 -2.76
CA GLY A 281 -28.70 8.68 -1.41
C GLY A 281 -29.32 10.05 -1.22
N ARG A 282 -29.03 11.01 -2.11
CA ARG A 282 -29.65 12.35 -2.09
C ARG A 282 -31.18 12.29 -2.17
N ALA A 283 -31.72 11.45 -3.06
CA ALA A 283 -33.17 11.31 -3.18
C ALA A 283 -33.82 10.77 -1.90
N ILE A 284 -33.14 9.86 -1.19
CA ILE A 284 -33.62 9.37 0.12
C ILE A 284 -33.49 10.45 1.18
N ASP A 285 -32.39 11.20 1.21
CA ASP A 285 -32.18 12.30 2.16
C ASP A 285 -33.26 13.39 1.99
N ASP A 286 -33.63 13.71 0.74
CA ASP A 286 -34.74 14.60 0.41
C ASP A 286 -36.10 14.05 0.89
N ILE A 287 -36.35 12.75 0.71
CA ILE A 287 -37.56 12.08 1.23
C ILE A 287 -37.58 12.11 2.76
N VAL A 288 -36.46 11.85 3.44
CA VAL A 288 -36.36 11.92 4.90
C VAL A 288 -36.66 13.34 5.38
N ALA A 289 -36.15 14.36 4.67
CA ALA A 289 -36.44 15.76 4.94
C ALA A 289 -37.91 16.14 4.67
N GLU A 290 -38.54 15.56 3.65
CA GLU A 290 -39.96 15.78 3.31
C GLU A 290 -40.91 15.10 4.31
N VAL A 291 -40.70 13.81 4.56
CA VAL A 291 -41.48 13.00 5.52
C VAL A 291 -41.35 13.55 6.93
N GLY A 292 -40.20 14.18 7.25
CA GLY A 292 -39.95 14.88 8.50
C GLY A 292 -40.65 16.25 8.63
N ARG A 293 -41.40 16.74 7.63
CA ARG A 293 -42.12 18.03 7.68
C ARG A 293 -43.61 17.83 8.03
N PRO A 294 -44.07 18.22 9.23
CA PRO A 294 -45.47 18.54 9.47
C PRO A 294 -45.79 19.94 8.92
N GLY A 295 -46.99 20.12 8.37
CA GLY A 295 -47.47 21.41 7.89
C GLY A 295 -47.45 22.49 8.98
N SER A 296 -46.74 23.58 8.70
CA SER A 296 -46.81 24.91 9.34
C SER A 296 -46.85 24.94 10.88
N ALA A 297 -45.72 24.58 11.52
CA ALA A 297 -45.02 25.36 12.55
C ALA A 297 -43.87 24.51 13.11
N ARG A 298 -42.64 25.04 13.08
CA ARG A 298 -41.49 24.64 13.93
C ARG A 298 -41.49 23.16 14.36
N ALA A 299 -41.01 22.27 13.49
CA ALA A 299 -40.91 20.85 13.82
C ALA A 299 -39.82 20.65 14.88
N GLY A 300 -40.27 20.50 16.12
CA GLY A 300 -39.46 20.21 17.30
C GLY A 300 -39.13 21.42 18.16
N SER A 301 -39.08 21.22 19.49
CA SER A 301 -38.67 22.19 20.47
C SER A 301 -37.53 21.65 21.32
N PHE A 302 -36.55 22.49 21.59
CA PHE A 302 -35.52 22.19 22.58
C PHE A 302 -36.08 22.40 23.98
N ILE A 303 -35.81 21.48 24.91
CA ILE A 303 -36.22 21.64 26.31
C ILE A 303 -35.04 22.19 27.11
N LEU A 304 -35.26 23.31 27.79
CA LEU A 304 -34.28 23.96 28.66
C LEU A 304 -34.82 24.03 30.09
N MET A 305 -33.99 23.69 31.07
CA MET A 305 -34.30 23.82 32.49
C MET A 305 -33.20 24.60 33.19
N PHE A 306 -33.54 25.36 34.24
CA PHE A 306 -32.56 26.06 35.07
C PHE A 306 -32.29 25.31 36.37
N SER A 307 -31.02 25.15 36.73
CA SER A 307 -30.65 24.67 38.07
C SER A 307 -30.91 25.75 39.12
N GLN A 308 -31.17 25.35 40.36
CA GLN A 308 -31.46 26.28 41.47
C GLN A 308 -30.34 27.29 41.73
N ASN A 309 -29.09 26.96 41.35
CA ASN A 309 -27.91 27.80 41.55
C ASN A 309 -27.39 28.43 40.25
N ALA A 310 -28.20 28.50 39.20
CA ALA A 310 -27.76 29.02 37.89
C ALA A 310 -27.42 30.52 37.90
N GLY A 311 -27.70 31.25 38.98
CA GLY A 311 -27.47 32.70 39.07
C GLY A 311 -28.48 33.54 38.29
N LEU A 312 -29.66 32.97 37.98
CA LEU A 312 -30.68 33.61 37.15
C LEU A 312 -31.18 34.94 37.73
N GLY A 313 -31.54 34.97 39.01
CA GLY A 313 -32.10 36.16 39.67
C GLY A 313 -31.17 37.37 39.56
N GLY A 314 -29.92 37.24 39.99
CA GLY A 314 -28.95 38.33 39.91
C GLY A 314 -28.62 38.76 38.47
N ALA A 315 -28.59 37.83 37.52
CA ALA A 315 -28.34 38.15 36.12
C ALA A 315 -29.51 38.93 35.48
N VAL A 316 -30.76 38.50 35.72
CA VAL A 316 -31.96 39.22 35.26
C VAL A 316 -32.10 40.57 35.98
N TYR A 317 -31.86 40.64 37.28
CA TYR A 317 -31.84 41.89 38.05
C TYR A 317 -30.84 42.90 37.45
N THR A 318 -29.65 42.41 37.08
CA THR A 318 -28.60 43.25 36.47
C THR A 318 -29.00 43.76 35.08
N VAL A 319 -29.51 42.89 34.20
CA VAL A 319 -29.88 43.26 32.82
C VAL A 319 -31.14 44.13 32.78
N THR A 320 -32.03 44.00 33.76
CA THR A 320 -33.25 44.81 33.88
C THR A 320 -33.07 46.07 34.72
N ASP A 321 -31.84 46.37 35.16
CA ASP A 321 -31.49 47.49 36.05
C ASP A 321 -32.38 47.56 37.31
N GLY A 322 -32.66 46.38 37.88
CA GLY A 322 -33.46 46.21 39.09
C GLY A 322 -34.99 46.23 38.91
N ALA A 323 -35.50 46.27 37.66
CA ALA A 323 -36.93 46.26 37.41
C ALA A 323 -37.62 44.91 37.77
N ILE A 324 -36.88 43.80 37.73
CA ILE A 324 -37.35 42.48 38.19
C ILE A 324 -36.53 42.08 39.42
N PRO A 325 -37.13 42.01 40.62
CA PRO A 325 -36.48 41.60 41.86
C PRO A 325 -35.92 40.16 41.83
N GLU A 326 -34.85 39.90 42.60
CA GLU A 326 -34.22 38.57 42.65
C GLU A 326 -35.11 37.45 43.23
N ASP A 327 -36.17 37.81 43.98
CA ASP A 327 -37.13 36.87 44.57
C ASP A 327 -38.37 36.58 43.69
N GLU A 328 -38.56 37.30 42.58
CA GLU A 328 -39.66 37.10 41.63
C GLU A 328 -39.30 36.08 40.51
N TYR A 329 -39.14 34.81 40.88
CA TYR A 329 -38.70 33.75 39.96
C TYR A 329 -39.59 33.54 38.72
N ARG A 330 -40.90 33.85 38.81
CA ARG A 330 -41.82 33.73 37.68
C ARG A 330 -41.55 34.80 36.63
N ASP A 331 -41.45 36.06 37.04
CA ASP A 331 -41.17 37.19 36.16
C ASP A 331 -39.77 37.09 35.54
N GLN A 332 -38.80 36.53 36.29
CA GLN A 332 -37.48 36.18 35.74
C GLN A 332 -37.54 35.15 34.61
N LEU A 333 -38.35 34.09 34.77
CA LEU A 333 -38.49 33.06 33.73
C LEU A 333 -39.26 33.56 32.51
N ASP A 334 -40.27 34.40 32.70
CA ASP A 334 -41.01 35.01 31.60
C ASP A 334 -40.16 36.01 30.83
N TRP A 335 -39.27 36.74 31.51
CA TRP A 335 -38.24 37.56 30.88
C TRP A 335 -37.26 36.72 30.06
N VAL A 336 -36.75 35.60 30.59
CA VAL A 336 -35.86 34.68 29.86
C VAL A 336 -36.54 34.12 28.62
N ARG A 337 -37.82 33.73 28.69
CA ARG A 337 -38.56 33.25 27.52
C ARG A 337 -38.59 34.32 26.42
N ALA A 338 -38.86 35.57 26.79
CA ALA A 338 -38.86 36.68 25.86
C ALA A 338 -37.47 36.98 25.27
N ASP A 339 -36.39 36.78 26.04
CA ASP A 339 -35.00 36.89 25.58
C ASP A 339 -34.66 35.79 24.56
N LEU A 340 -34.99 34.54 24.86
CA LEU A 340 -34.73 33.39 23.98
C LEU A 340 -35.53 33.46 22.67
N ASP A 341 -36.74 34.03 22.69
CA ASP A 341 -37.59 34.18 21.51
C ASP A 341 -37.11 35.25 20.51
N ARG A 342 -36.19 36.15 20.93
CA ARG A 342 -35.59 37.19 20.06
C ARG A 342 -34.53 36.65 19.10
N GLY A 343 -34.14 35.39 19.24
CA GLY A 343 -33.11 34.73 18.46
C GLY A 343 -31.83 34.52 19.25
N VAL A 344 -31.27 33.33 19.19
CA VAL A 344 -30.10 32.91 19.96
C VAL A 344 -29.14 32.09 19.10
N ALA A 345 -27.85 32.22 19.38
CA ALA A 345 -26.81 31.40 18.80
C ALA A 345 -26.40 30.29 19.78
N LEU A 346 -26.18 29.08 19.27
CA LEU A 346 -25.63 27.95 19.99
C LEU A 346 -24.15 27.79 19.65
N LEU A 347 -23.29 27.80 20.66
CA LEU A 347 -21.88 27.52 20.52
C LEU A 347 -21.58 26.09 20.97
N VAL A 348 -21.03 25.30 20.06
CA VAL A 348 -20.68 23.89 20.24
C VAL A 348 -19.17 23.74 20.25
N PRO A 349 -18.54 23.14 21.27
CA PRO A 349 -17.10 22.86 21.24
C PRO A 349 -16.73 21.95 20.05
N ARG A 350 -15.63 22.25 19.35
CA ARG A 350 -15.13 21.41 18.24
C ARG A 350 -14.80 19.97 18.66
N GLU A 351 -14.37 19.81 19.92
CA GLU A 351 -14.24 18.52 20.57
C GLU A 351 -15.41 18.30 21.53
N PHE A 352 -16.42 17.57 21.07
CA PHE A 352 -17.64 17.32 21.83
C PHE A 352 -17.68 15.90 22.41
N ALA A 353 -17.70 15.80 23.74
CA ALA A 353 -17.92 14.58 24.49
C ALA A 353 -19.28 14.69 25.21
N PRO A 354 -20.30 13.87 24.86
CA PRO A 354 -21.68 14.04 25.36
C PRO A 354 -21.82 14.10 26.89
N GLY A 355 -20.96 13.41 27.64
CA GLY A 355 -21.00 13.42 29.10
C GLY A 355 -20.19 14.53 29.80
N GLN A 356 -19.26 15.19 29.10
CA GLN A 356 -18.26 16.07 29.71
C GLN A 356 -18.30 17.51 29.16
N SER A 357 -18.61 17.67 27.87
CA SER A 357 -18.64 18.97 27.21
C SER A 357 -19.85 19.80 27.64
N ARG A 358 -19.70 21.12 27.58
CA ARG A 358 -20.77 22.10 27.85
C ARG A 358 -21.08 22.85 26.56
N LEU A 359 -22.36 23.15 26.34
CA LEU A 359 -22.81 24.02 25.25
C LEU A 359 -23.03 25.43 25.81
N GLN A 360 -22.94 26.45 24.96
CA GLN A 360 -23.31 27.81 25.35
C GLN A 360 -24.41 28.34 24.43
N LEU A 361 -25.49 28.83 25.03
CA LEU A 361 -26.52 29.58 24.33
C LEU A 361 -26.25 31.07 24.54
N VAL A 362 -26.23 31.85 23.47
CA VAL A 362 -25.89 33.27 23.50
C VAL A 362 -27.04 34.06 22.89
N SER A 363 -27.68 34.93 23.69
CA SER A 363 -28.63 35.93 23.21
C SER A 363 -27.93 37.30 23.08
N ASP A 364 -28.68 38.33 22.71
CA ASP A 364 -28.18 39.71 22.67
C ASP A 364 -27.86 40.26 24.07
N GLN A 365 -28.54 39.78 25.11
CA GLN A 365 -28.36 40.25 26.49
C GLN A 365 -27.65 39.25 27.44
N MET A 366 -27.67 37.95 27.14
CA MET A 366 -27.31 36.89 28.09
C MET A 366 -26.47 35.76 27.50
N ILE A 367 -25.73 35.07 28.36
CA ILE A 367 -25.03 33.82 28.07
C ILE A 367 -25.49 32.72 29.03
N TYR A 368 -25.97 31.61 28.48
CA TYR A 368 -26.46 30.44 29.22
C TYR A 368 -25.52 29.25 29.01
N THR A 369 -24.95 28.69 30.08
CA THR A 369 -24.09 27.50 30.01
C THR A 369 -24.91 26.23 30.27
N LEU A 370 -24.93 25.33 29.29
CA LEU A 370 -25.79 24.15 29.25
C LEU A 370 -24.99 22.86 29.49
N GLY A 371 -25.59 21.93 30.23
CA GLY A 371 -25.16 20.53 30.30
C GLY A 371 -26.34 19.58 30.09
N PRO A 372 -26.08 18.27 29.95
CA PRO A 372 -27.13 17.28 29.80
C PRO A 372 -27.87 17.05 31.12
N LEU A 373 -29.14 16.68 31.04
CA LEU A 373 -29.85 16.12 32.20
C LEU A 373 -29.25 14.74 32.48
N ARG A 374 -28.84 14.52 33.74
CA ARG A 374 -28.28 13.25 34.18
C ARG A 374 -29.32 12.47 34.97
N GLN A 375 -29.72 11.30 34.45
CA GLN A 375 -30.57 10.32 35.14
C GLN A 375 -29.84 8.99 35.20
N GLU A 376 -29.77 8.39 36.40
CA GLU A 376 -29.15 7.07 36.64
C GLU A 376 -27.70 6.90 36.11
N GLY A 377 -26.94 8.00 36.03
CA GLY A 377 -25.54 7.99 35.54
C GLY A 377 -25.38 8.16 34.03
N THR A 378 -26.47 8.08 33.26
CA THR A 378 -26.52 8.41 31.84
C THR A 378 -26.78 9.90 31.59
N ALA A 379 -26.02 10.48 30.66
CA ALA A 379 -26.17 11.87 30.23
C ALA A 379 -27.02 11.93 28.96
N ALA A 380 -28.21 12.51 29.04
CA ALA A 380 -29.12 12.69 27.91
C ALA A 380 -29.25 14.18 27.55
N TRP A 381 -29.10 14.49 26.25
CA TRP A 381 -29.15 15.86 25.73
C TRP A 381 -30.50 16.23 25.13
N ASP A 382 -31.54 15.45 25.40
CA ASP A 382 -32.93 15.78 25.07
C ASP A 382 -33.56 16.80 26.03
N VAL A 383 -32.96 16.98 27.21
CA VAL A 383 -33.22 18.08 28.14
C VAL A 383 -31.89 18.71 28.52
N ALA A 384 -31.70 19.99 28.20
CA ALA A 384 -30.54 20.75 28.65
C ALA A 384 -30.80 21.37 30.02
N VAL A 385 -29.82 21.27 30.91
CA VAL A 385 -29.80 21.92 32.22
C VAL A 385 -28.82 23.09 32.18
N CYS A 386 -29.35 24.30 32.32
CA CYS A 386 -28.57 25.51 32.50
C CYS A 386 -27.99 25.53 33.92
N SER A 387 -26.66 25.46 34.00
CA SER A 387 -25.92 25.51 35.27
C SER A 387 -25.40 26.90 35.62
N GLN A 388 -25.38 27.82 34.67
CA GLN A 388 -24.87 29.18 34.87
C GLN A 388 -25.45 30.15 33.84
N VAL A 389 -25.87 31.31 34.31
CA VAL A 389 -26.37 32.45 33.52
C VAL A 389 -25.53 33.68 33.85
N LYS A 390 -25.15 34.46 32.83
CA LYS A 390 -24.45 35.74 33.01
C LYS A 390 -24.93 36.78 32.00
N PRO A 391 -24.94 38.08 32.36
CA PRO A 391 -25.09 39.16 31.39
C PRO A 391 -23.99 39.09 30.32
N ARG A 392 -24.34 39.39 29.07
CA ARG A 392 -23.38 39.44 27.96
C ARG A 392 -22.51 40.69 28.09
N GLY A 393 -21.18 40.51 28.10
CA GLY A 393 -20.21 41.59 28.04
C GLY A 393 -19.68 41.83 26.62
N ASP A 394 -18.97 42.94 26.40
CA ASP A 394 -18.53 43.44 25.07
C ASP A 394 -17.51 42.56 24.31
N ALA A 395 -16.99 41.47 24.89
CA ALA A 395 -15.96 40.64 24.26
C ALA A 395 -16.24 39.12 24.38
N LEU A 396 -16.85 38.53 23.35
CA LEU A 396 -16.96 37.07 23.21
C LEU A 396 -15.79 36.55 22.37
N ARG A 397 -14.89 35.74 22.95
CA ARG A 397 -13.80 35.08 22.20
C ARG A 397 -14.27 33.72 21.69
N LEU A 398 -14.52 33.60 20.38
CA LEU A 398 -14.99 32.37 19.69
C LEU A 398 -13.91 31.28 19.50
N GLY A 399 -12.80 31.32 20.25
CA GLY A 399 -11.72 30.34 20.08
C GLY A 399 -12.14 28.94 20.55
N GLY A 400 -12.29 27.99 19.62
CA GLY A 400 -12.51 26.56 19.92
C GLY A 400 -13.97 26.06 19.84
N HIS A 401 -14.90 26.90 19.37
CA HIS A 401 -16.32 26.55 19.22
C HIS A 401 -16.82 26.81 17.79
N ASP A 402 -17.78 26.02 17.35
CA ASP A 402 -18.56 26.25 16.13
C ASP A 402 -19.90 26.90 16.51
N GLU A 403 -20.33 27.89 15.74
CA GLU A 403 -21.53 28.69 16.00
C GLU A 403 -22.67 28.23 15.10
N HIS A 404 -23.85 28.06 15.69
CA HIS A 404 -25.06 27.62 15.01
C HIS A 404 -26.26 28.50 15.36
N ASP A 405 -26.96 29.01 14.36
CA ASP A 405 -28.23 29.72 14.58
C ASP A 405 -29.33 28.74 14.98
N LEU A 406 -30.00 29.00 16.10
CA LEU A 406 -31.15 28.21 16.55
C LEU A 406 -32.44 28.80 16.00
N VAL A 407 -33.06 28.06 15.08
CA VAL A 407 -34.33 28.45 14.43
C VAL A 407 -35.53 27.78 15.11
N GLN A 408 -35.29 26.74 15.91
CA GLN A 408 -36.30 25.98 16.64
C GLN A 408 -36.61 26.59 18.02
N PRO A 409 -37.87 26.52 18.49
CA PRO A 409 -38.28 27.12 19.76
C PRO A 409 -37.66 26.40 20.96
N ILE A 410 -37.27 27.15 21.97
CA ILE A 410 -36.77 26.61 23.24
C ILE A 410 -37.89 26.71 24.29
N THR A 411 -38.39 25.55 24.74
CA THR A 411 -39.39 25.50 25.82
C THR A 411 -38.70 25.42 27.17
N VAL A 412 -38.93 26.42 28.02
CA VAL A 412 -38.37 26.50 29.36
C VAL A 412 -39.24 25.75 30.39
N ALA A 413 -38.68 24.70 30.99
CA ALA A 413 -39.29 23.93 32.07
C ALA A 413 -38.81 24.38 33.46
N THR A 414 -39.72 24.35 34.43
CA THR A 414 -39.50 24.90 35.78
C THR A 414 -38.97 23.88 36.80
N ALA A 415 -39.05 22.59 36.51
CA ALA A 415 -38.61 21.51 37.37
C ALA A 415 -38.26 20.26 36.56
N VAL A 416 -37.51 19.33 37.15
CA VAL A 416 -37.14 18.06 36.50
C VAL A 416 -38.40 17.30 36.06
N ARG A 417 -39.41 17.23 36.93
CA ARG A 417 -40.68 16.55 36.64
C ARG A 417 -41.41 17.16 35.45
N THR A 418 -41.48 18.49 35.37
CA THR A 418 -42.14 19.17 34.24
C THR A 418 -41.33 19.04 32.96
N ALA A 419 -40.00 19.01 33.04
CA ALA A 419 -39.13 18.73 31.89
C ALA A 419 -39.31 17.30 31.37
N THR A 420 -39.37 16.30 32.25
CA THR A 420 -39.65 14.90 31.86
C THR A 420 -41.06 14.71 31.32
N ASP A 421 -42.07 15.36 31.91
CA ASP A 421 -43.46 15.30 31.41
C ASP A 421 -43.57 15.97 30.04
N LEU A 422 -42.87 17.10 29.84
CA LEU A 422 -42.81 17.80 28.56
C LEU A 422 -42.06 16.97 27.51
N ARG A 423 -40.94 16.34 27.87
CA ARG A 423 -40.20 15.40 27.00
C ARG A 423 -41.06 14.20 26.62
N ALA A 424 -41.77 13.60 27.56
CA ALA A 424 -42.69 12.49 27.31
C ALA A 424 -43.86 12.92 26.39
N ARG A 425 -44.37 14.14 26.56
CA ARG A 425 -45.46 14.70 25.74
C ARG A 425 -45.01 15.07 24.32
N LEU A 426 -43.83 15.69 24.17
CA LEU A 426 -43.25 16.05 22.87
C LEU A 426 -42.72 14.81 22.13
N GLY A 427 -42.28 13.78 22.86
CA GLY A 427 -41.69 12.57 22.30
C GLY A 427 -40.58 12.94 21.28
N PRO A 428 -40.66 12.51 20.00
CA PRO A 428 -39.68 12.86 18.96
C PRO A 428 -39.51 14.34 18.67
N GLU A 429 -40.49 15.17 19.00
CA GLU A 429 -40.40 16.62 18.79
C GLU A 429 -39.54 17.29 19.85
N ALA A 430 -39.14 16.61 20.93
CA ALA A 430 -38.10 17.12 21.80
C ALA A 430 -36.72 16.88 21.16
N LEU A 431 -36.09 17.97 20.76
CA LEU A 431 -34.84 17.98 20.00
C LEU A 431 -33.63 17.72 20.89
N ASP A 432 -32.66 16.97 20.36
CA ASP A 432 -31.40 16.66 21.04
C ASP A 432 -30.40 17.80 20.81
N TRP A 433 -29.97 18.44 21.89
CA TRP A 433 -29.01 19.54 21.89
C TRP A 433 -27.62 19.15 21.35
N SER A 434 -27.26 17.86 21.36
CA SER A 434 -25.99 17.33 20.84
C SER A 434 -25.98 17.08 19.33
N GLY A 435 -27.14 17.12 18.66
CA GLY A 435 -27.25 16.85 17.22
C GLY A 435 -26.40 17.77 16.34
N PHE A 436 -26.08 18.97 16.82
CA PHE A 436 -25.19 19.92 16.13
C PHE A 436 -23.73 19.47 16.11
N ALA A 437 -23.31 18.58 17.01
CA ALA A 437 -21.93 18.09 17.08
C ALA A 437 -21.65 16.93 16.09
N THR A 438 -22.68 16.23 15.59
CA THR A 438 -22.53 15.05 14.73
C THR A 438 -22.36 15.34 13.23
N ALA A 439 -22.75 16.52 12.75
CA ALA A 439 -22.71 16.87 11.32
C ALA A 439 -21.28 17.02 10.74
N GLY A 440 -20.25 17.15 11.59
CA GLY A 440 -18.85 17.37 11.15
C GLY A 440 -18.05 16.12 10.76
N LYS A 441 -18.53 14.90 11.06
CA LYS A 441 -17.72 13.67 10.84
C LYS A 441 -17.58 13.28 9.36
N GLY A 442 -18.56 13.59 8.51
CA GLY A 442 -18.53 13.24 7.09
C GLY A 442 -17.53 14.07 6.27
N ALA A 443 -17.32 15.35 6.62
CA ALA A 443 -16.40 16.23 5.89
C ALA A 443 -14.91 15.90 6.16
N MET A 444 -14.59 15.39 7.35
CA MET A 444 -13.21 15.09 7.74
C MET A 444 -12.59 13.89 7.02
N ALA A 445 -13.38 12.86 6.68
CA ALA A 445 -12.86 11.66 6.01
C ALA A 445 -12.46 11.94 4.55
N TYR A 446 -13.26 12.73 3.83
CA TYR A 446 -12.95 13.14 2.46
C TYR A 446 -11.73 14.07 2.40
N ASP A 447 -11.55 14.94 3.39
CA ASP A 447 -10.39 15.85 3.47
C ASP A 447 -9.04 15.10 3.62
N GLN A 448 -9.02 13.99 4.38
CA GLN A 448 -7.81 13.18 4.56
C GLN A 448 -7.41 12.41 3.28
N VAL A 449 -8.39 11.88 2.55
CA VAL A 449 -8.14 11.20 1.27
C VAL A 449 -7.52 12.17 0.27
N ASP A 450 -8.07 13.38 0.19
CA ASP A 450 -7.53 14.42 -0.68
C ASP A 450 -6.14 14.86 -0.25
N LEU A 451 -5.88 14.99 1.05
CA LEU A 451 -4.54 15.34 1.57
C LEU A 451 -3.47 14.31 1.15
N VAL A 452 -3.74 13.02 1.34
CA VAL A 452 -2.80 11.95 0.95
C VAL A 452 -2.60 11.91 -0.56
N ARG A 453 -3.69 12.04 -1.34
CA ARG A 453 -3.63 12.05 -2.80
C ARG A 453 -2.81 13.24 -3.31
N GLN A 454 -3.03 14.43 -2.75
CA GLN A 454 -2.28 15.65 -3.06
C GLN A 454 -0.81 15.50 -2.69
N ALA A 455 -0.49 14.88 -1.55
CA ALA A 455 0.88 14.62 -1.13
C ALA A 455 1.61 13.68 -2.09
N LEU A 456 0.99 12.57 -2.49
CA LEU A 456 1.58 11.64 -3.47
C LEU A 456 1.71 12.26 -4.86
N LEU A 457 0.71 13.04 -5.28
CA LEU A 457 0.77 13.83 -6.52
C LEU A 457 1.96 14.79 -6.46
N LEU A 458 2.14 15.52 -5.37
CA LEU A 458 3.24 16.47 -5.20
C LEU A 458 4.61 15.79 -5.32
N ILE A 459 4.81 14.63 -4.67
CA ILE A 459 6.05 13.84 -4.81
C ILE A 459 6.30 13.52 -6.29
N GLN A 460 5.27 13.03 -6.99
CA GLN A 460 5.38 12.62 -8.39
C GLN A 460 5.67 13.79 -9.34
N ILE A 461 5.08 14.96 -9.07
CA ILE A 461 5.30 16.17 -9.85
C ILE A 461 6.70 16.72 -9.65
N VAL A 462 7.18 16.78 -8.40
CA VAL A 462 8.55 17.23 -8.11
C VAL A 462 9.57 16.32 -8.79
N GLU A 463 9.36 15.00 -8.76
CA GLU A 463 10.17 14.03 -9.53
C GLU A 463 10.12 14.30 -11.03
N ALA A 464 8.93 14.48 -11.61
CA ALA A 464 8.76 14.74 -13.03
C ALA A 464 9.40 16.06 -13.48
N VAL A 465 9.28 17.13 -12.68
CA VAL A 465 9.90 18.43 -12.96
C VAL A 465 11.42 18.32 -12.91
N ILE A 466 11.97 17.66 -11.89
CA ILE A 466 13.41 17.42 -11.80
C ILE A 466 13.92 16.63 -13.00
N LYS A 467 13.21 15.56 -13.40
CA LYS A 467 13.57 14.76 -14.59
C LYS A 467 13.41 15.53 -15.89
N SER A 468 12.40 16.39 -15.99
CA SER A 468 12.28 17.27 -17.14
C SER A 468 13.48 18.22 -17.21
N LEU A 469 13.91 18.81 -16.11
CA LEU A 469 15.07 19.71 -16.09
C LEU A 469 16.41 19.02 -16.41
N GLU A 470 16.46 17.68 -16.45
CA GLU A 470 17.58 16.87 -16.96
C GLU A 470 17.57 16.68 -18.50
N VAL A 471 16.67 17.37 -19.21
CA VAL A 471 16.67 17.52 -20.66
C VAL A 471 17.49 18.76 -21.03
N TYR A 472 18.67 18.54 -21.61
CA TYR A 472 19.70 19.57 -21.74
C TYR A 472 19.61 20.33 -23.06
N PRO A 473 19.40 21.66 -23.07
CA PRO A 473 19.38 22.46 -24.30
C PRO A 473 20.75 22.50 -24.99
N LEU A 474 20.76 22.29 -26.30
CA LEU A 474 21.95 22.18 -27.14
C LEU A 474 21.98 23.21 -28.26
N GLU A 475 23.17 23.75 -28.50
CA GLU A 475 23.54 24.43 -29.74
C GLU A 475 24.34 23.47 -30.63
N VAL A 476 23.88 23.24 -31.86
CA VAL A 476 24.62 22.44 -32.87
C VAL A 476 25.66 23.34 -33.53
N LEU A 477 26.93 23.02 -33.36
CA LEU A 477 28.05 23.76 -33.92
C LEU A 477 28.35 23.35 -35.36
N GLU A 478 28.33 22.04 -35.65
CA GLU A 478 28.66 21.48 -36.96
C GLU A 478 28.04 20.08 -37.14
N ILE A 479 27.64 19.75 -38.37
CA ILE A 479 27.26 18.39 -38.77
C ILE A 479 28.25 17.92 -39.85
N GLU A 480 28.94 16.81 -39.59
CA GLU A 480 29.95 16.26 -40.49
C GLU A 480 29.52 14.88 -41.03
N ARG A 481 30.04 14.53 -42.21
CA ARG A 481 29.99 13.17 -42.76
C ARG A 481 31.39 12.66 -43.00
N ARG A 482 31.74 11.50 -42.42
CA ARG A 482 33.02 10.80 -42.65
C ARG A 482 32.75 9.31 -42.81
N GLU A 483 33.32 8.73 -43.86
CA GLU A 483 33.26 7.27 -44.12
C GLU A 483 31.83 6.69 -44.10
N GLY A 484 30.85 7.44 -44.60
CA GLY A 484 29.44 7.03 -44.62
C GLY A 484 28.69 7.21 -43.29
N ARG A 485 29.38 7.59 -42.20
CA ARG A 485 28.79 7.91 -40.89
C ARG A 485 28.55 9.41 -40.72
N ARG A 486 27.56 9.78 -39.92
CA ARG A 486 27.18 11.16 -39.61
C ARG A 486 27.60 11.51 -38.18
N TYR A 487 28.11 12.71 -37.99
CA TYR A 487 28.50 13.23 -36.69
C TYR A 487 27.90 14.61 -36.44
N ALA A 488 27.48 14.87 -35.20
CA ALA A 488 27.07 16.19 -34.74
C ALA A 488 28.02 16.67 -33.64
N ILE A 489 28.52 17.91 -33.76
CA ILE A 489 29.28 18.57 -32.71
C ILE A 489 28.32 19.54 -32.02
N VAL A 490 28.09 19.36 -30.73
CA VAL A 490 27.11 20.13 -29.95
C VAL A 490 27.74 20.74 -28.71
N ARG A 491 27.14 21.79 -28.16
CA ARG A 491 27.50 22.36 -26.84
C ARG A 491 26.25 22.79 -26.07
N ALA A 492 26.40 23.11 -24.79
CA ALA A 492 25.33 23.74 -24.01
C ALA A 492 24.87 25.04 -24.67
N GLU A 493 23.56 25.22 -24.80
CA GLU A 493 22.99 26.47 -25.30
C GLU A 493 23.23 27.61 -24.28
N PRO A 494 23.91 28.71 -24.66
CA PRO A 494 24.21 29.79 -23.73
C PRO A 494 22.96 30.60 -23.35
N ASN A 495 22.88 31.05 -22.09
CA ASN A 495 21.84 31.95 -21.58
C ASN A 495 20.39 31.45 -21.67
N ASN A 496 20.18 30.14 -21.83
CA ASN A 496 18.84 29.54 -21.93
C ASN A 496 18.03 29.71 -20.64
N ASP A 497 16.70 29.80 -20.77
CA ASP A 497 15.80 29.98 -19.63
C ASP A 497 15.73 28.74 -18.73
N ARG A 498 15.95 27.55 -19.28
CA ARG A 498 15.91 26.28 -18.54
C ARG A 498 16.97 26.23 -17.44
N ASP A 499 18.18 26.71 -17.71
CA ASP A 499 19.27 26.79 -16.73
C ASP A 499 19.00 27.80 -15.62
N ARG A 500 18.24 28.87 -15.90
CA ARG A 500 17.79 29.81 -14.86
C ARG A 500 16.80 29.14 -13.93
N LEU A 501 15.87 28.35 -14.48
CA LEU A 501 14.85 27.62 -13.73
C LEU A 501 15.43 26.43 -12.96
N ALA A 502 16.38 25.70 -13.56
CA ALA A 502 17.15 24.65 -12.91
C ALA A 502 17.85 25.19 -11.64
N ARG A 503 18.53 26.33 -11.75
CA ARG A 503 19.19 26.98 -10.60
C ARG A 503 18.22 27.39 -9.49
N LYS A 504 17.00 27.83 -9.83
CA LYS A 504 15.96 28.17 -8.85
C LYS A 504 15.60 26.97 -7.96
N VAL A 505 15.50 25.77 -8.52
CA VAL A 505 15.21 24.51 -7.80
C VAL A 505 16.49 23.82 -7.26
N GLY A 506 17.63 24.52 -7.30
CA GLY A 506 18.91 24.01 -6.77
C GLY A 506 19.58 22.95 -7.63
N LEU A 507 19.24 22.89 -8.93
CA LEU A 507 19.86 22.02 -9.92
C LEU A 507 21.02 22.72 -10.63
N VAL A 508 21.84 21.92 -11.30
CA VAL A 508 23.02 22.38 -12.02
C VAL A 508 22.64 22.80 -13.44
N ASP A 509 23.28 23.85 -13.95
CA ASP A 509 23.08 24.29 -15.33
C ASP A 509 23.61 23.28 -16.36
N THR A 510 23.17 23.44 -17.60
CA THR A 510 23.45 22.51 -18.69
C THR A 510 24.93 22.40 -19.00
N GLU A 511 25.68 23.50 -18.95
CA GLU A 511 27.13 23.48 -19.18
C GLU A 511 27.84 22.59 -18.14
N ASN A 512 27.56 22.81 -16.86
CA ASN A 512 28.14 22.00 -15.80
C ASN A 512 27.58 20.57 -15.79
N ALA A 513 26.35 20.34 -16.25
CA ALA A 513 25.77 19.01 -16.38
C ALA A 513 26.42 18.20 -17.51
N LEU A 514 26.58 18.78 -18.70
CA LEU A 514 27.29 18.13 -19.82
C LEU A 514 28.75 17.88 -19.47
N LYS A 515 29.40 18.82 -18.78
CA LYS A 515 30.73 18.61 -18.22
C LYS A 515 30.76 17.42 -17.27
N ARG A 516 29.78 17.30 -16.36
CA ARG A 516 29.70 16.14 -15.46
C ARG A 516 29.47 14.82 -16.17
N LEU A 517 28.72 14.83 -17.28
CA LEU A 517 28.34 13.63 -18.04
C LEU A 517 29.46 13.15 -18.98
N PHE A 518 30.18 14.09 -19.61
CA PHE A 518 31.10 13.79 -20.72
C PHE A 518 32.56 14.14 -20.41
N GLU A 519 32.84 14.97 -19.41
CA GLU A 519 34.21 15.36 -19.02
C GLU A 519 34.63 14.86 -17.63
N ASP A 520 33.70 14.78 -16.68
CA ASP A 520 33.92 14.15 -15.37
C ASP A 520 33.59 12.65 -15.46
N ASP A 521 34.28 11.82 -14.67
CA ASP A 521 34.29 10.35 -14.86
C ASP A 521 33.04 9.60 -14.37
N HIS A 522 31.89 10.28 -14.35
CA HIS A 522 30.59 9.62 -14.34
C HIS A 522 30.25 9.25 -15.78
N ARG A 523 30.99 8.29 -16.37
CA ARG A 523 30.64 7.76 -17.69
C ARG A 523 29.31 7.00 -17.59
N ASP A 524 28.21 7.74 -17.73
CA ASP A 524 27.07 7.31 -18.54
C ASP A 524 27.43 7.38 -20.04
N GLY A 525 28.73 7.44 -20.40
CA GLY A 525 29.21 7.41 -21.79
C GLY A 525 28.89 6.10 -22.53
N GLU A 526 28.50 5.03 -21.82
CA GLU A 526 27.90 3.83 -22.43
C GLU A 526 26.37 3.95 -22.63
N ALA A 527 25.73 4.98 -22.08
CA ALA A 527 24.32 5.25 -22.32
C ALA A 527 24.13 5.72 -23.76
N LYS A 528 23.13 5.16 -24.44
CA LYS A 528 22.66 5.70 -25.71
C LYS A 528 21.91 7.00 -25.43
N TRP A 529 22.25 8.04 -26.18
CA TRP A 529 21.63 9.35 -26.08
C TRP A 529 20.66 9.55 -27.24
N ARG A 530 19.79 10.55 -27.09
CA ARG A 530 18.95 11.05 -28.18
C ARG A 530 19.05 12.56 -28.24
N ILE A 531 19.12 13.07 -29.46
CA ILE A 531 18.96 14.48 -29.77
C ILE A 531 17.51 14.67 -30.23
N SER A 532 16.74 15.45 -29.49
CA SER A 532 15.32 15.67 -29.69
C SER A 532 15.00 17.15 -29.95
N GLN A 533 13.88 17.43 -30.62
CA GLN A 533 13.31 18.78 -30.69
C GLN A 533 12.29 19.04 -29.56
N ALA A 534 11.96 18.01 -28.77
CA ALA A 534 10.97 18.09 -27.70
C ALA A 534 11.63 18.43 -26.34
N ALA A 535 11.27 19.60 -25.81
CA ALA A 535 11.77 20.12 -24.54
C ALA A 535 11.04 19.59 -23.29
N THR A 536 9.84 19.02 -23.47
CA THR A 536 8.95 18.64 -22.36
C THR A 536 8.84 17.12 -22.25
N LEU A 537 8.51 16.66 -21.04
CA LEU A 537 8.20 15.25 -20.84
C LEU A 537 6.82 14.93 -21.44
N GLY A 538 6.71 13.77 -22.11
CA GLY A 538 5.45 13.30 -22.70
C GLY A 538 5.07 13.94 -24.05
N ALA A 539 5.91 14.84 -24.58
CA ALA A 539 5.75 15.36 -25.93
C ALA A 539 6.08 14.30 -27.00
N SER A 540 5.57 14.52 -28.22
CA SER A 540 5.85 13.64 -29.36
C SER A 540 7.35 13.58 -29.65
N ARG A 541 7.85 12.36 -29.84
CA ARG A 541 9.27 12.07 -30.12
C ARG A 541 9.53 11.78 -31.60
N THR A 542 8.59 12.16 -32.46
CA THR A 542 8.74 11.99 -33.90
C THR A 542 9.92 12.83 -34.38
N GLY A 543 10.99 12.17 -34.86
CA GLY A 543 12.22 12.84 -35.31
C GLY A 543 13.36 12.87 -34.28
N ASP A 544 13.24 12.17 -33.14
CA ASP A 544 14.38 11.94 -32.24
C ASP A 544 15.49 11.16 -32.96
N VAL A 545 16.71 11.67 -32.89
CA VAL A 545 17.88 11.03 -33.51
C VAL A 545 18.73 10.37 -32.43
N VAL A 546 19.02 9.08 -32.59
CA VAL A 546 19.95 8.35 -31.70
C VAL A 546 21.35 8.94 -31.85
N ALA A 547 21.99 9.20 -30.72
CA ALA A 547 23.29 9.82 -30.62
C ALA A 547 24.20 9.00 -29.69
N THR A 548 25.42 8.70 -30.15
CA THR A 548 26.44 8.02 -29.35
C THR A 548 27.60 8.97 -29.15
N PHE A 549 27.95 9.27 -27.90
CA PHE A 549 29.07 10.17 -27.60
C PHE A 549 30.40 9.55 -28.05
N ILE A 550 31.25 10.34 -28.71
CA ILE A 550 32.53 9.88 -29.24
C ILE A 550 33.70 10.55 -28.51
N GLU A 551 33.78 11.88 -28.56
CA GLU A 551 34.90 12.63 -27.99
C GLU A 551 34.56 14.11 -27.77
N LEU A 552 35.37 14.77 -26.93
CA LEU A 552 35.43 16.23 -26.89
C LEU A 552 36.22 16.75 -28.08
N ARG A 553 35.73 17.81 -28.72
CA ARG A 553 36.37 18.43 -29.87
C ARG A 553 36.33 19.94 -29.77
N GLU A 554 37.46 20.56 -30.09
CA GLU A 554 37.52 22.01 -30.26
C GLU A 554 37.05 22.37 -31.67
N HIS A 555 36.06 23.26 -31.76
CA HIS A 555 35.55 23.79 -33.02
C HIS A 555 35.56 25.32 -32.96
N ARG A 556 36.41 25.96 -33.80
CA ARG A 556 36.56 27.43 -33.91
C ARG A 556 36.79 28.13 -32.55
N GLY A 557 37.66 27.58 -31.70
CA GLY A 557 37.98 28.13 -30.38
C GLY A 557 36.92 27.89 -29.31
N ARG A 558 35.94 27.01 -29.56
CA ARG A 558 34.90 26.59 -28.61
C ARG A 558 35.00 25.09 -28.37
N HIS A 559 34.87 24.65 -27.12
CA HIS A 559 34.75 23.23 -26.79
C HIS A 559 33.34 22.73 -27.12
N GLY A 560 33.27 21.58 -27.80
CA GLY A 560 32.02 20.88 -28.12
C GLY A 560 32.14 19.37 -27.92
N TYR A 561 31.00 18.71 -27.83
CA TYR A 561 30.86 17.26 -27.66
C TYR A 561 30.48 16.66 -29.01
N ARG A 562 31.30 15.74 -29.54
CA ARG A 562 31.03 15.04 -30.81
C ARG A 562 30.22 13.78 -30.55
N PHE A 563 29.08 13.66 -31.22
CA PHE A 563 28.22 12.48 -31.25
C PHE A 563 28.19 11.86 -32.65
N GLU A 564 28.26 10.53 -32.73
CA GLU A 564 27.84 9.78 -33.92
C GLU A 564 26.31 9.69 -33.92
N ILE A 565 25.67 10.01 -35.04
CA ILE A 565 24.22 10.04 -35.18
C ILE A 565 23.73 9.10 -36.28
N ASP A 566 22.67 8.34 -36.00
CA ASP A 566 22.17 7.33 -36.92
C ASP A 566 21.41 7.96 -38.11
N GLU A 567 20.72 9.08 -37.86
CA GLU A 567 19.88 9.81 -38.81
C GLU A 567 20.33 11.28 -38.97
N ALA A 568 19.79 11.99 -39.97
CA ALA A 568 20.08 13.42 -40.13
C ALA A 568 19.24 14.21 -39.13
N LEU A 569 19.86 15.17 -38.44
CA LEU A 569 19.11 16.10 -37.61
C LEU A 569 18.16 16.95 -38.48
N PRO A 570 16.94 17.25 -38.00
CA PRO A 570 16.02 18.17 -38.66
C PRO A 570 16.67 19.53 -38.94
N SER A 571 16.22 20.22 -40.00
CA SER A 571 16.90 21.40 -40.54
C SER A 571 16.90 22.62 -39.61
N ASN A 572 15.90 22.76 -38.72
CA ASN A 572 15.73 23.90 -37.83
C ASN A 572 14.98 23.46 -36.55
N GLY A 573 15.45 23.95 -35.40
CA GLY A 573 14.72 23.86 -34.13
C GLY A 573 15.66 23.93 -32.93
N PRO A 574 15.16 24.25 -31.73
CA PRO A 574 15.93 24.04 -30.52
C PRO A 574 16.19 22.53 -30.38
N PHE A 575 17.43 22.16 -30.05
CA PHE A 575 17.82 20.78 -29.85
C PHE A 575 18.02 20.51 -28.36
N PHE A 576 17.67 19.31 -27.93
CA PHE A 576 17.84 18.88 -26.55
C PHE A 576 18.52 17.51 -26.49
N LEU A 577 19.45 17.34 -25.56
CA LEU A 577 20.06 16.05 -25.25
C LEU A 577 19.25 15.35 -24.17
N ARG A 578 18.91 14.08 -24.42
CA ARG A 578 18.10 13.25 -23.53
C ARG A 578 18.66 11.84 -23.45
N THR A 579 18.38 11.13 -22.37
CA THR A 579 18.77 9.72 -22.25
C THR A 579 17.82 8.84 -23.07
N GLU A 580 18.29 7.73 -23.65
CA GLU A 580 17.39 6.76 -24.32
C GLU A 580 16.32 6.20 -23.36
N ARG A 581 16.62 6.15 -22.05
CA ARG A 581 15.74 5.57 -21.03
C ARG A 581 14.55 6.45 -20.66
N ASP A 582 14.54 7.72 -21.08
CA ASP A 582 13.48 8.69 -20.76
C ASP A 582 12.07 8.20 -21.15
N THR A 583 11.92 7.42 -22.23
CA THR A 583 10.60 6.86 -22.63
C THR A 583 10.05 5.92 -21.56
N GLY A 584 10.92 5.10 -20.97
CA GLY A 584 10.55 4.22 -19.87
C GLY A 584 10.13 5.02 -18.63
N THR A 585 10.89 6.07 -18.31
CA THR A 585 10.62 6.96 -17.17
C THR A 585 9.28 7.69 -17.32
N GLU A 586 8.99 8.28 -18.48
CA GLU A 586 7.70 8.94 -18.75
C GLU A 586 6.53 7.98 -18.61
N GLY A 587 6.65 6.77 -19.17
CA GLY A 587 5.64 5.75 -19.03
C GLY A 587 5.41 5.34 -17.56
N VAL A 588 6.46 5.30 -16.74
CA VAL A 588 6.35 5.02 -15.29
C VAL A 588 5.65 6.18 -14.55
N ILE A 589 6.01 7.43 -14.85
CA ILE A 589 5.39 8.62 -14.26
C ILE A 589 3.89 8.66 -14.58
N SER A 590 3.50 8.49 -15.85
CA SER A 590 2.08 8.47 -16.25
C SER A 590 1.28 7.36 -15.56
N ARG A 591 1.90 6.19 -15.33
CA ARG A 591 1.28 5.08 -14.60
C ARG A 591 1.05 5.44 -13.13
N ARG A 592 2.06 5.99 -12.47
CA ARG A 592 1.94 6.42 -11.07
C ARG A 592 0.89 7.53 -10.90
N LEU A 593 0.81 8.49 -11.83
CA LEU A 593 -0.24 9.53 -11.82
C LEU A 593 -1.65 8.92 -11.89
N ARG A 594 -1.88 7.93 -12.78
CA ARG A 594 -3.16 7.21 -12.86
C ARG A 594 -3.48 6.43 -11.58
N ASN A 595 -2.48 5.75 -10.99
CA ASN A 595 -2.65 5.06 -9.71
C ASN A 595 -3.00 6.02 -8.56
N ILE A 596 -2.34 7.19 -8.49
CA ILE A 596 -2.63 8.24 -7.50
C ILE A 596 -4.06 8.76 -7.68
N LYS A 597 -4.53 8.96 -8.91
CA LYS A 597 -5.92 9.33 -9.17
C LYS A 597 -6.89 8.25 -8.69
N ALA A 598 -6.60 6.98 -8.96
CA ALA A 598 -7.42 5.86 -8.52
C ALA A 598 -7.49 5.70 -6.98
N LEU A 599 -6.48 6.18 -6.24
CA LEU A 599 -6.48 6.22 -4.77
C LEU A 599 -7.66 6.99 -4.18
N GLY A 600 -8.23 7.97 -4.91
CA GLY A 600 -9.43 8.69 -4.47
C GLY A 600 -10.64 7.79 -4.18
N THR A 601 -10.63 6.55 -4.68
CA THR A 601 -11.67 5.54 -4.40
C THR A 601 -11.34 4.60 -3.25
N ARG A 602 -10.16 4.74 -2.63
CA ARG A 602 -9.60 3.83 -1.60
C ARG A 602 -9.33 4.57 -0.29
N VAL A 603 -10.42 4.93 0.38
CA VAL A 603 -10.42 5.60 1.69
C VAL A 603 -9.62 4.81 2.73
N ASP A 604 -9.73 3.48 2.72
CA ASP A 604 -9.02 2.56 3.62
C ASP A 604 -7.50 2.71 3.56
N LEU A 605 -6.96 2.83 2.34
CA LEU A 605 -5.53 2.98 2.12
C LEU A 605 -5.09 4.40 2.48
N ALA A 606 -5.88 5.42 2.14
CA ALA A 606 -5.56 6.80 2.49
C ALA A 606 -5.53 7.03 4.01
N GLU A 607 -6.51 6.49 4.76
CA GLU A 607 -6.51 6.52 6.22
C GLU A 607 -5.26 5.81 6.79
N MET A 608 -4.89 4.65 6.22
CA MET A 608 -3.70 3.92 6.61
C MET A 608 -2.41 4.69 6.36
N LEU A 609 -2.28 5.35 5.20
CA LEU A 609 -1.12 6.19 4.89
C LEU A 609 -1.06 7.43 5.78
N THR A 610 -2.21 7.96 6.21
CA THR A 610 -2.29 9.08 7.16
C THR A 610 -1.81 8.65 8.55
N ASP A 611 -2.38 7.60 9.11
CA ASP A 611 -1.98 7.09 10.43
C ASP A 611 -2.24 5.57 10.51
N PRO A 612 -1.20 4.74 10.32
CA PRO A 612 -1.36 3.28 10.34
C PRO A 612 -1.91 2.75 11.67
N TRP A 613 -1.68 3.44 12.80
CA TRP A 613 -2.13 2.98 14.11
C TRP A 613 -3.62 3.21 14.34
N ARG A 614 -4.22 4.23 13.69
CA ARG A 614 -5.68 4.47 13.77
C ARG A 614 -6.49 3.36 13.11
N VAL A 615 -5.98 2.84 11.99
CA VAL A 615 -6.67 1.78 11.23
C VAL A 615 -6.22 0.37 11.64
N ARG A 616 -5.20 0.26 12.50
CA ARG A 616 -4.65 -1.01 12.97
C ARG A 616 -5.74 -1.84 13.66
N ARG A 617 -5.95 -3.07 13.19
CA ARG A 617 -6.91 -4.02 13.75
C ARG A 617 -6.21 -5.32 14.12
N SER A 618 -6.77 -6.02 15.11
CA SER A 618 -6.39 -7.41 15.35
C SER A 618 -7.04 -8.29 14.28
N SER A 619 -6.25 -9.18 13.68
CA SER A 619 -6.76 -10.25 12.83
C SER A 619 -7.46 -11.31 13.69
N ARG A 620 -8.53 -11.92 13.16
CA ARG A 620 -9.14 -13.12 13.76
C ARG A 620 -8.37 -14.39 13.40
N GLU A 621 -7.57 -14.34 12.34
CA GLU A 621 -6.67 -15.43 11.92
C GLU A 621 -5.40 -15.42 12.78
N THR A 622 -5.45 -16.08 13.94
CA THR A 622 -4.28 -16.25 14.81
C THR A 622 -3.62 -17.60 14.55
N LEU A 623 -2.30 -17.68 14.75
CA LEU A 623 -1.59 -18.96 14.73
C LEU A 623 -2.01 -19.76 15.97
N ASP A 624 -2.72 -20.87 15.76
CA ASP A 624 -3.11 -21.80 16.82
C ASP A 624 -1.94 -22.73 17.23
N ASP A 625 -2.16 -23.58 18.22
CA ASP A 625 -1.09 -24.47 18.72
C ASP A 625 -0.67 -25.51 17.69
N SER A 626 -1.59 -25.94 16.81
CA SER A 626 -1.26 -26.81 15.68
C SER A 626 -0.35 -26.11 14.68
N ALA A 627 -0.62 -24.83 14.39
CA ALA A 627 0.21 -23.99 13.56
C ALA A 627 1.61 -23.78 14.16
N ARG A 628 1.72 -23.59 15.48
CA ARG A 628 3.02 -23.48 16.17
C ARG A 628 3.78 -24.81 16.24
N ALA A 629 3.06 -25.93 16.15
CA ALA A 629 3.65 -27.27 16.11
C ALA A 629 4.13 -27.69 14.71
N ASP A 630 3.84 -26.90 13.66
CA ASP A 630 4.32 -27.17 12.29
C ASP A 630 5.85 -27.16 12.23
N ALA A 631 6.44 -28.18 11.62
CA ALA A 631 7.89 -28.33 11.47
C ALA A 631 8.51 -27.14 10.75
N HIS A 632 7.84 -26.57 9.74
CA HIS A 632 8.31 -25.38 9.02
C HIS A 632 8.33 -24.13 9.91
N PHE A 633 7.37 -23.99 10.82
CA PHE A 633 7.34 -22.90 11.80
C PHE A 633 8.46 -23.07 12.83
N GLN A 634 8.71 -24.29 13.28
CA GLN A 634 9.78 -24.62 14.22
C GLN A 634 11.19 -24.50 13.60
N ASP A 635 11.31 -24.59 12.28
CA ASP A 635 12.55 -24.33 11.55
C ASP A 635 12.94 -22.84 11.54
N LEU A 636 11.97 -21.93 11.72
CA LEU A 636 12.25 -20.49 11.80
C LEU A 636 12.94 -20.13 13.12
N ASP A 637 13.85 -19.15 13.08
CA ASP A 637 14.35 -18.50 14.30
C ASP A 637 13.29 -17.67 15.02
N LEU A 638 13.56 -17.34 16.28
CA LEU A 638 12.65 -16.60 17.14
C LEU A 638 12.22 -15.25 16.54
N PRO A 639 13.12 -14.41 15.99
CA PRO A 639 12.70 -13.17 15.34
C PRO A 639 11.74 -13.39 14.16
N LYS A 640 11.94 -14.41 13.33
CA LYS A 640 11.02 -14.75 12.23
C LYS A 640 9.68 -15.28 12.72
N ARG A 641 9.67 -16.11 13.77
CA ARG A 641 8.42 -16.58 14.39
C ARG A 641 7.61 -15.41 14.95
N ALA A 642 8.26 -14.51 15.67
CA ALA A 642 7.62 -13.31 16.21
C ALA A 642 7.10 -12.38 15.10
N ALA A 643 7.88 -12.19 14.01
CA ALA A 643 7.45 -11.43 12.85
C ALA A 643 6.25 -12.09 12.15
N LEU A 644 6.25 -13.43 12.02
CA LEU A 644 5.14 -14.19 11.44
C LEU A 644 3.87 -14.09 12.33
N GLU A 645 4.01 -14.16 13.64
CA GLU A 645 2.90 -13.95 14.58
C GLU A 645 2.35 -12.52 14.53
N GLY A 646 3.23 -11.52 14.48
CA GLY A 646 2.85 -10.11 14.30
C GLY A 646 2.11 -9.87 12.98
N LEU A 647 2.62 -10.46 11.90
CA LEU A 647 2.03 -10.46 10.57
C LEU A 647 0.65 -11.14 10.52
N TRP A 648 0.48 -12.26 11.22
CA TRP A 648 -0.80 -12.96 11.27
C TRP A 648 -1.84 -12.20 12.09
N SER A 649 -1.42 -11.57 13.18
CA SER A 649 -2.30 -10.89 14.14
C SER A 649 -2.61 -9.42 13.81
N THR A 650 -1.91 -8.80 12.85
CA THR A 650 -2.03 -7.36 12.57
C THR A 650 -2.58 -7.10 11.16
N LEU A 651 -3.64 -6.30 11.09
CA LEU A 651 -4.22 -5.77 9.85
C LEU A 651 -4.18 -4.23 9.87
N PRO A 652 -4.19 -3.54 8.71
CA PRO A 652 -4.13 -4.11 7.36
C PRO A 652 -2.68 -4.31 6.84
N SER A 653 -1.68 -3.72 7.49
CA SER A 653 -0.29 -3.73 7.01
C SER A 653 0.66 -4.11 8.14
N TYR A 654 1.69 -4.89 7.82
CA TYR A 654 2.77 -5.23 8.75
C TYR A 654 4.13 -5.04 8.08
N PHE A 655 5.07 -4.43 8.81
CA PHE A 655 6.38 -4.02 8.30
C PHE A 655 7.48 -4.88 8.92
N VAL A 656 8.36 -5.43 8.09
CA VAL A 656 9.48 -6.26 8.56
C VAL A 656 10.79 -5.63 8.15
N VAL A 657 11.56 -5.19 9.14
CA VAL A 657 12.93 -4.71 8.96
C VAL A 657 13.84 -5.93 8.88
N GLY A 658 14.53 -6.08 7.75
CA GLY A 658 15.41 -7.21 7.48
C GLY A 658 16.84 -6.78 7.17
N PRO A 659 17.72 -6.68 8.18
CA PRO A 659 19.16 -6.46 8.00
C PRO A 659 19.82 -7.48 7.05
N PRO A 660 21.06 -7.22 6.57
CA PRO A 660 21.78 -8.14 5.69
C PRO A 660 21.91 -9.54 6.27
N GLY A 661 21.60 -10.55 5.46
CA GLY A 661 21.82 -11.95 5.81
C GLY A 661 20.78 -12.58 6.75
N VAL A 662 19.72 -11.86 7.14
CA VAL A 662 18.70 -12.39 8.05
C VAL A 662 17.67 -13.30 7.38
N GLY A 663 17.72 -13.50 6.06
CA GLY A 663 16.76 -14.37 5.35
C GLY A 663 15.36 -13.76 5.19
N LYS A 664 15.27 -12.52 4.71
CA LYS A 664 14.01 -11.83 4.36
C LYS A 664 13.08 -12.70 3.51
N THR A 665 13.62 -13.25 2.43
CA THR A 665 12.91 -14.08 1.45
C THR A 665 12.32 -15.34 2.09
N ARG A 666 12.94 -15.90 3.14
CA ARG A 666 12.41 -17.07 3.87
C ARG A 666 11.10 -16.77 4.59
N LEU A 667 10.92 -15.56 5.12
CA LEU A 667 9.66 -15.14 5.74
C LEU A 667 8.55 -14.99 4.68
N ALA A 668 8.89 -14.43 3.51
CA ALA A 668 7.96 -14.29 2.41
C ALA A 668 7.53 -15.66 1.85
N THR A 669 8.46 -16.60 1.63
CA THR A 669 8.12 -17.94 1.14
C THR A 669 7.33 -18.76 2.15
N GLU A 670 7.64 -18.64 3.43
CA GLU A 670 6.83 -19.28 4.48
C GLU A 670 5.41 -18.70 4.53
N THR A 671 5.28 -17.38 4.34
CA THR A 671 3.97 -16.74 4.26
C THR A 671 3.15 -17.32 3.12
N VAL A 672 3.75 -17.42 1.92
CA VAL A 672 3.12 -18.02 0.74
C VAL A 672 2.74 -19.48 0.99
N ARG A 673 3.70 -20.32 1.40
CA ARG A 673 3.49 -21.75 1.67
C ARG A 673 2.31 -21.97 2.61
N ARG A 674 2.29 -21.21 3.71
CA ARG A 674 1.27 -21.34 4.75
C ARG A 674 -0.12 -20.99 4.22
N ARG A 675 -0.26 -19.88 3.48
CA ARG A 675 -1.56 -19.53 2.88
C ARG A 675 -2.04 -20.56 1.86
N PHE A 676 -1.16 -21.08 1.00
CA PHE A 676 -1.53 -22.13 0.05
C PHE A 676 -1.79 -23.49 0.70
N SER A 677 -1.22 -23.76 1.89
CA SER A 677 -1.54 -24.95 2.68
C SER A 677 -2.93 -24.87 3.33
N GLU A 678 -3.36 -23.66 3.69
CA GLU A 678 -4.69 -23.38 4.25
C GLU A 678 -5.75 -23.33 3.12
N ASP A 679 -5.50 -22.56 2.08
CA ASP A 679 -6.40 -22.34 0.95
C ASP A 679 -5.61 -22.24 -0.38
N ARG A 680 -5.75 -23.27 -1.23
CA ARG A 680 -5.12 -23.32 -2.56
C ARG A 680 -5.66 -22.31 -3.55
N SER A 681 -6.82 -21.74 -3.28
CA SER A 681 -7.45 -20.75 -4.15
C SER A 681 -6.93 -19.32 -3.90
N THR A 682 -6.13 -19.12 -2.84
CA THR A 682 -5.51 -17.85 -2.46
C THR A 682 -4.85 -17.14 -3.67
N ARG A 683 -5.01 -15.81 -3.72
CA ARG A 683 -4.34 -14.92 -4.65
C ARG A 683 -3.33 -14.02 -3.94
N ILE A 684 -2.08 -14.02 -4.40
CA ILE A 684 -0.98 -13.23 -3.85
C ILE A 684 -0.30 -12.41 -4.95
N LEU A 685 -0.12 -11.11 -4.73
CA LEU A 685 0.75 -10.26 -5.53
C LEU A 685 2.12 -10.19 -4.86
N LEU A 686 3.14 -10.71 -5.54
CA LEU A 686 4.54 -10.55 -5.15
C LEU A 686 5.14 -9.39 -5.94
N THR A 687 5.69 -8.41 -5.23
CA THR A 687 6.24 -7.22 -5.87
C THR A 687 7.51 -6.72 -5.20
N ALA A 688 8.32 -6.00 -5.98
CA ALA A 688 9.51 -5.30 -5.52
C ALA A 688 9.81 -4.13 -6.47
N GLN A 689 10.69 -3.23 -6.02
CA GLN A 689 11.15 -2.10 -6.83
C GLN A 689 12.15 -2.55 -7.93
N GLY A 690 12.99 -3.54 -7.65
CA GLY A 690 14.00 -4.07 -8.58
C GLY A 690 13.65 -5.43 -9.17
N HIS A 691 14.07 -5.69 -10.41
CA HIS A 691 13.88 -6.99 -11.08
C HIS A 691 14.63 -8.13 -10.40
N ASP A 692 15.89 -7.92 -9.97
CA ASP A 692 16.73 -9.00 -9.43
C ASP A 692 16.18 -9.58 -8.12
N ALA A 693 15.70 -8.72 -7.20
CA ALA A 693 15.06 -9.16 -5.97
C ALA A 693 13.82 -10.01 -6.26
N LEU A 694 13.05 -9.59 -7.25
CA LEU A 694 11.80 -10.23 -7.62
C LEU A 694 12.00 -11.56 -8.36
N ASP A 695 13.04 -11.65 -9.20
CA ASP A 695 13.43 -12.89 -9.87
C ASP A 695 13.92 -13.92 -8.83
N HIS A 696 14.71 -13.50 -7.83
CA HIS A 696 15.11 -14.36 -6.71
C HIS A 696 13.91 -14.84 -5.87
N LEU A 697 13.00 -13.93 -5.49
CA LEU A 697 11.80 -14.27 -4.75
C LEU A 697 10.92 -15.28 -5.50
N GLN A 698 10.77 -15.10 -6.81
CA GLN A 698 10.01 -16.01 -7.67
C GLN A 698 10.61 -17.42 -7.65
N GLU A 699 11.93 -17.56 -7.79
CA GLU A 699 12.61 -18.86 -7.77
C GLU A 699 12.41 -19.57 -6.43
N GLU A 700 12.59 -18.86 -5.32
CA GLU A 700 12.42 -19.39 -3.96
C GLU A 700 10.97 -19.79 -3.67
N VAL A 701 9.99 -18.99 -4.12
CA VAL A 701 8.56 -19.34 -4.01
C VAL A 701 8.24 -20.57 -4.84
N LYS A 702 8.72 -20.66 -6.08
CA LYS A 702 8.52 -21.83 -6.94
C LYS A 702 9.10 -23.10 -6.30
N ALA A 703 10.33 -23.03 -5.81
CA ALA A 703 10.98 -24.16 -5.14
C ALA A 703 10.19 -24.58 -3.89
N THR A 704 9.69 -23.62 -3.12
CA THR A 704 8.89 -23.87 -1.93
C THR A 704 7.57 -24.56 -2.26
N LEU A 705 6.83 -24.08 -3.29
CA LEU A 705 5.56 -24.69 -3.71
C LEU A 705 5.77 -26.13 -4.21
N HIS A 706 6.77 -26.36 -5.05
CA HIS A 706 7.10 -27.68 -5.58
C HIS A 706 7.51 -28.66 -4.47
N ALA A 707 8.35 -28.22 -3.52
CA ALA A 707 8.76 -29.04 -2.38
C ALA A 707 7.59 -29.47 -1.48
N ASN A 708 6.47 -28.75 -1.54
CA ASN A 708 5.25 -29.03 -0.77
C ASN A 708 4.11 -29.63 -1.62
N GLY A 709 4.39 -30.06 -2.86
CA GLY A 709 3.39 -30.70 -3.74
C GLY A 709 2.24 -29.78 -4.16
N MET A 710 2.53 -28.49 -4.36
CA MET A 710 1.60 -27.44 -4.79
C MET A 710 1.86 -26.99 -6.23
N ASP A 711 2.10 -27.97 -7.13
CA ASP A 711 2.41 -27.72 -8.54
C ASP A 711 1.20 -27.26 -9.37
N ASP A 712 0.00 -27.31 -8.78
CA ASP A 712 -1.27 -26.83 -9.33
C ASP A 712 -1.43 -25.30 -9.23
N VAL A 713 -0.60 -24.61 -8.44
CA VAL A 713 -0.64 -23.15 -8.26
C VAL A 713 -0.21 -22.43 -9.53
N ILE A 714 -1.08 -21.55 -10.04
CA ILE A 714 -0.79 -20.75 -11.22
C ILE A 714 0.08 -19.55 -10.82
N LEU A 715 1.39 -19.66 -11.04
CA LEU A 715 2.35 -18.57 -10.86
C LEU A 715 2.69 -17.94 -12.21
N VAL A 716 2.53 -16.62 -12.30
CA VAL A 716 2.79 -15.85 -13.51
C VAL A 716 3.70 -14.66 -13.24
N ARG A 717 4.70 -14.50 -14.10
CA ARG A 717 5.63 -13.37 -14.11
C ARG A 717 5.20 -12.35 -15.16
N SER A 718 4.81 -11.18 -14.69
CA SER A 718 4.62 -10.00 -15.53
C SER A 718 5.98 -9.38 -15.85
N THR A 719 6.42 -9.49 -17.10
CA THR A 719 7.59 -8.76 -17.60
C THR A 719 7.15 -7.71 -18.61
N ALA A 720 7.11 -6.44 -18.19
CA ALA A 720 6.85 -5.31 -19.08
C ALA A 720 7.96 -5.07 -20.12
N SER A 721 9.11 -5.76 -20.02
CA SER A 721 10.26 -5.52 -20.89
C SER A 721 10.19 -6.37 -22.16
N GLU A 722 9.97 -5.70 -23.28
CA GLU A 722 10.00 -6.27 -24.64
C GLU A 722 11.31 -6.97 -25.04
N ARG A 723 12.37 -6.88 -24.21
CA ARG A 723 13.72 -7.30 -24.58
C ARG A 723 14.12 -8.69 -24.10
N ARG A 724 13.38 -9.38 -23.22
CA ARG A 724 13.77 -10.73 -22.75
C ARG A 724 12.57 -11.60 -22.29
N PRO A 725 12.14 -12.61 -23.08
CA PRO A 725 11.49 -13.78 -22.49
C PRO A 725 12.56 -14.54 -21.68
N ARG A 726 12.40 -14.62 -20.34
CA ARG A 726 13.41 -15.21 -19.44
C ARG A 726 13.01 -16.56 -18.83
N SER A 727 11.74 -16.98 -18.87
CA SER A 727 11.30 -18.20 -18.15
C SER A 727 10.01 -18.81 -18.68
N ASP A 728 9.77 -20.09 -18.34
CA ASP A 728 8.51 -20.81 -18.59
C ASP A 728 7.29 -20.22 -17.85
N GLN A 729 7.52 -19.26 -16.93
CA GLN A 729 6.49 -18.60 -16.10
C GLN A 729 6.11 -17.22 -16.63
N ASP A 730 6.60 -16.83 -17.80
CA ASP A 730 6.17 -15.62 -18.52
C ASP A 730 4.66 -15.73 -18.83
N LEU A 731 3.94 -14.61 -18.72
CA LEU A 731 2.51 -14.50 -19.04
C LEU A 731 2.17 -15.11 -20.41
N HIS A 732 2.96 -14.81 -21.44
CA HIS A 732 2.72 -15.34 -22.79
C HIS A 732 3.05 -16.83 -22.90
N ALA A 733 4.13 -17.30 -22.26
CA ALA A 733 4.50 -18.70 -22.25
C ALA A 733 3.45 -19.56 -21.51
N THR A 734 2.95 -19.04 -20.38
CA THR A 734 1.89 -19.67 -19.59
C THR A 734 0.59 -19.73 -20.40
N GLY A 735 0.20 -18.63 -21.04
CA GLY A 735 -0.97 -18.62 -21.93
C GLY A 735 -0.86 -19.63 -23.07
N LEU A 736 0.35 -19.79 -23.64
CA LEU A 736 0.59 -20.80 -24.67
C LEU A 736 0.46 -22.23 -24.13
N ASP A 737 0.97 -22.51 -22.93
CA ASP A 737 0.82 -23.81 -22.28
C ASP A 737 -0.66 -24.14 -22.00
N TYR A 738 -1.43 -23.19 -21.48
CA TYR A 738 -2.86 -23.36 -21.28
C TYR A 738 -3.64 -23.53 -22.58
N LEU A 739 -3.29 -22.80 -23.64
CA LEU A 739 -3.87 -23.02 -24.97
C LEU A 739 -3.56 -24.43 -25.49
N ARG A 740 -2.34 -24.93 -25.26
CA ARG A 740 -1.96 -26.31 -25.61
C ARG A 740 -2.82 -27.31 -24.84
N ARG A 741 -2.86 -27.21 -23.50
CA ARG A 741 -3.68 -28.08 -22.63
C ARG A 741 -5.16 -28.03 -23.03
N LEU A 742 -5.69 -26.84 -23.31
CA LEU A 742 -7.06 -26.66 -23.77
C LEU A 742 -7.28 -27.38 -25.10
N SER A 743 -6.38 -27.21 -26.07
CA SER A 743 -6.48 -27.86 -27.39
C SER A 743 -6.49 -29.39 -27.32
N GLU A 744 -5.79 -29.96 -26.34
CA GLU A 744 -5.69 -31.41 -26.10
C GLU A 744 -6.83 -31.95 -25.20
N SER A 745 -7.57 -31.06 -24.54
CA SER A 745 -8.61 -31.42 -23.59
C SER A 745 -9.84 -32.08 -24.23
N PRO A 746 -10.63 -32.85 -23.46
CA PRO A 746 -11.95 -33.31 -23.91
C PRO A 746 -12.88 -32.14 -24.29
N ILE A 747 -12.79 -31.02 -23.56
CA ILE A 747 -13.63 -29.83 -23.79
C ILE A 747 -13.44 -29.27 -25.20
N ALA A 748 -12.19 -29.13 -25.67
CA ALA A 748 -11.93 -28.66 -27.04
C ALA A 748 -12.34 -29.69 -28.11
N ARG A 749 -12.25 -30.99 -27.79
CA ARG A 749 -12.72 -32.07 -28.68
C ARG A 749 -14.23 -32.08 -28.85
N ASP A 750 -14.97 -31.71 -27.82
CA ASP A 750 -16.44 -31.65 -27.83
C ASP A 750 -16.97 -30.28 -28.29
N ALA A 751 -16.12 -29.26 -28.36
CA ALA A 751 -16.48 -27.92 -28.81
C ALA A 751 -16.89 -27.91 -30.30
N PRO A 752 -17.84 -27.01 -30.69
CA PRO A 752 -18.19 -26.74 -32.09
C PRO A 752 -16.96 -26.44 -32.95
N GLY A 753 -16.98 -26.90 -34.20
CA GLY A 753 -15.86 -26.76 -35.17
C GLY A 753 -15.20 -25.37 -35.18
N PRO A 754 -15.95 -24.26 -35.32
CA PRO A 754 -15.37 -22.92 -35.34
C PRO A 754 -14.58 -22.54 -34.07
N LEU A 755 -15.02 -22.98 -32.89
CA LEU A 755 -14.31 -22.70 -31.63
C LEU A 755 -13.04 -23.54 -31.52
N ARG A 756 -13.12 -24.81 -31.93
CA ARG A 756 -11.95 -25.70 -31.97
C ARG A 756 -10.88 -25.18 -32.91
N ASP A 757 -11.27 -24.77 -34.11
CA ASP A 757 -10.38 -24.18 -35.11
C ASP A 757 -9.76 -22.88 -34.59
N ARG A 758 -10.54 -22.06 -33.88
CA ARG A 758 -10.03 -20.82 -33.26
C ARG A 758 -8.99 -21.09 -32.18
N VAL A 759 -9.19 -22.10 -31.32
CA VAL A 759 -8.19 -22.49 -30.30
C VAL A 759 -6.89 -22.94 -30.96
N VAL A 760 -6.97 -23.77 -32.00
CA VAL A 760 -5.79 -24.23 -32.76
C VAL A 760 -5.11 -23.06 -33.49
N GLN A 761 -5.88 -22.14 -34.08
CA GLN A 761 -5.35 -20.93 -34.71
C GLN A 761 -4.58 -20.07 -33.71
N LEU A 762 -5.14 -19.82 -32.52
CA LEU A 762 -4.49 -19.05 -31.47
C LEU A 762 -3.23 -19.74 -30.94
N LEU A 763 -3.26 -21.07 -30.76
CA LEU A 763 -2.08 -21.84 -30.38
C LEU A 763 -0.95 -21.68 -31.42
N ASN A 764 -1.28 -21.80 -32.71
CA ASN A 764 -0.33 -21.62 -33.80
C ASN A 764 0.18 -20.17 -33.89
N ALA A 765 -0.69 -19.18 -33.68
CA ALA A 765 -0.31 -17.78 -33.63
C ALA A 765 0.63 -17.47 -32.47
N GLY A 766 0.35 -18.01 -31.27
CA GLY A 766 1.23 -17.88 -30.11
C GLY A 766 2.62 -18.49 -30.34
N GLN A 767 2.69 -19.66 -30.98
CA GLN A 767 3.98 -20.27 -31.37
C GLN A 767 4.76 -19.42 -32.38
N ARG A 768 4.08 -18.76 -33.32
CA ARG A 768 4.71 -17.81 -34.25
C ARG A 768 5.20 -16.57 -33.51
N LEU A 769 4.42 -16.03 -32.58
CA LEU A 769 4.77 -14.84 -31.78
C LEU A 769 6.07 -15.04 -30.99
N THR A 770 6.28 -16.24 -30.42
CA THR A 770 7.54 -16.58 -29.73
C THR A 770 8.76 -16.57 -30.65
N ARG A 771 8.60 -16.73 -31.97
CA ARG A 771 9.69 -16.71 -32.94
C ARG A 771 9.95 -15.31 -33.51
N SER A 772 8.88 -14.56 -33.81
CA SER A 772 8.97 -13.19 -34.33
C SER A 772 7.68 -12.40 -34.08
N LYS A 773 7.80 -11.14 -33.62
CA LYS A 773 6.66 -10.23 -33.40
C LYS A 773 5.90 -9.92 -34.69
N ASP A 774 6.58 -9.88 -35.84
CA ASP A 774 5.98 -9.51 -37.13
C ASP A 774 5.28 -10.67 -37.84
N ALA A 775 5.38 -11.89 -37.30
CA ALA A 775 4.81 -13.11 -37.88
C ALA A 775 3.34 -13.35 -37.54
N VAL A 776 2.69 -12.43 -36.81
CA VAL A 776 1.29 -12.54 -36.36
C VAL A 776 0.51 -11.30 -36.80
N ASP A 777 -0.68 -11.51 -37.35
CA ASP A 777 -1.59 -10.41 -37.72
C ASP A 777 -2.14 -9.67 -36.49
N LYS A 778 -2.83 -8.55 -36.73
CA LYS A 778 -3.33 -7.68 -35.66
C LYS A 778 -4.43 -8.38 -34.83
N ASP A 779 -5.32 -9.12 -35.46
CA ASP A 779 -6.48 -9.72 -34.80
C ASP A 779 -6.06 -10.88 -33.88
N ASP A 780 -5.12 -11.71 -34.31
CA ASP A 780 -4.53 -12.78 -33.50
C ASP A 780 -3.69 -12.20 -32.35
N ARG A 781 -2.99 -11.07 -32.55
CA ARG A 781 -2.31 -10.38 -31.43
C ARG A 781 -3.29 -9.89 -30.37
N VAL A 782 -4.41 -9.28 -30.79
CA VAL A 782 -5.45 -8.83 -29.86
C VAL A 782 -6.04 -10.01 -29.09
N ALA A 783 -6.32 -11.12 -29.76
CA ALA A 783 -6.86 -12.32 -29.12
C ALA A 783 -5.85 -13.00 -28.17
N LEU A 784 -4.56 -13.07 -28.54
CA LEU A 784 -3.51 -13.56 -27.66
C LEU A 784 -3.34 -12.68 -26.42
N ASN A 785 -3.44 -11.35 -26.58
CA ASN A 785 -3.44 -10.43 -25.44
C ASN A 785 -4.65 -10.66 -24.53
N ALA A 786 -5.83 -10.96 -25.09
CA ALA A 786 -6.99 -11.32 -24.29
C ALA A 786 -6.77 -12.63 -23.50
N VAL A 787 -6.11 -13.63 -24.09
CA VAL A 787 -5.70 -14.85 -23.37
C VAL A 787 -4.73 -14.52 -22.24
N SER A 788 -3.72 -13.70 -22.50
CA SER A 788 -2.80 -13.23 -21.46
C SER A 788 -3.56 -12.51 -20.33
N SER A 789 -4.52 -11.64 -20.64
CA SER A 789 -5.35 -10.99 -19.62
C SER A 789 -6.09 -12.00 -18.75
N LEU A 790 -6.75 -13.00 -19.37
CA LEU A 790 -7.45 -14.05 -18.63
C LEU A 790 -6.52 -14.85 -17.72
N ILE A 791 -5.29 -15.14 -18.15
CA ILE A 791 -4.29 -15.84 -17.33
C ILE A 791 -3.86 -14.98 -16.13
N LEU A 792 -3.64 -13.69 -16.33
CA LEU A 792 -3.28 -12.79 -15.23
C LEU A 792 -4.43 -12.66 -14.22
N ASP A 793 -5.67 -12.60 -14.70
CA ASP A 793 -6.87 -12.49 -13.86
C ASP A 793 -7.11 -13.82 -13.08
N ALA A 794 -6.77 -14.97 -13.69
CA ALA A 794 -6.91 -16.29 -13.05
C ALA A 794 -5.71 -16.71 -12.19
N ALA A 795 -4.56 -16.03 -12.27
CA ALA A 795 -3.34 -16.44 -11.58
C ALA A 795 -3.50 -16.38 -10.05
N ASN A 796 -3.02 -17.44 -9.39
CA ASN A 796 -2.91 -17.50 -7.92
C ASN A 796 -1.76 -16.61 -7.43
N ILE A 797 -0.63 -16.59 -8.13
CA ILE A 797 0.50 -15.74 -7.78
C ILE A 797 0.87 -14.90 -8.98
N VAL A 798 0.76 -13.59 -8.82
CA VAL A 798 1.25 -12.62 -9.81
C VAL A 798 2.56 -12.04 -9.29
N VAL A 799 3.61 -12.13 -10.10
CA VAL A 799 4.93 -11.59 -9.78
C VAL A 799 5.20 -10.39 -10.69
N SER A 800 5.23 -9.18 -10.13
CA SER A 800 5.32 -7.95 -10.94
C SER A 800 6.08 -6.84 -10.21
N THR A 801 6.86 -6.03 -10.94
CA THR A 801 7.49 -4.85 -10.33
C THR A 801 6.41 -3.82 -9.95
N ALA A 802 6.66 -3.02 -8.91
CA ALA A 802 5.66 -2.12 -8.35
C ALA A 802 5.05 -1.14 -9.38
N ASN A 803 5.86 -0.75 -10.39
CA ASN A 803 5.48 0.18 -11.44
C ASN A 803 5.03 -0.50 -12.76
N SER A 804 4.80 -1.82 -12.80
CA SER A 804 4.45 -2.52 -14.04
C SER A 804 3.12 -2.04 -14.66
N PRO A 805 2.97 -2.00 -16.00
CA PRO A 805 1.68 -1.73 -16.64
C PRO A 805 0.60 -2.73 -16.24
N ASP A 806 0.99 -3.96 -15.89
CA ASP A 806 0.04 -4.97 -15.44
C ASP A 806 -0.53 -4.65 -14.05
N VAL A 807 0.25 -4.03 -13.15
CA VAL A 807 -0.26 -3.57 -11.85
C VAL A 807 -1.31 -2.48 -12.05
N GLU A 808 -1.05 -1.54 -12.95
CA GLU A 808 -2.04 -0.53 -13.34
C GLU A 808 -3.30 -1.17 -13.94
N ARG A 809 -3.15 -2.13 -14.86
CA ARG A 809 -4.28 -2.85 -15.45
C ARG A 809 -5.12 -3.55 -14.38
N LEU A 810 -4.48 -4.21 -13.41
CA LEU A 810 -5.15 -4.87 -12.30
C LEU A 810 -5.93 -3.84 -11.45
N ILE A 811 -5.39 -2.64 -11.23
CA ILE A 811 -6.08 -1.56 -10.50
C ILE A 811 -7.28 -1.05 -11.32
N GLU A 812 -7.11 -0.79 -12.62
CA GLU A 812 -8.18 -0.36 -13.52
C GLU A 812 -9.31 -1.41 -13.61
N ALA A 813 -8.95 -2.69 -13.63
CA ALA A 813 -9.87 -3.82 -13.59
C ALA A 813 -10.49 -4.08 -12.21
N ARG A 814 -10.06 -3.35 -11.17
CA ARG A 814 -10.47 -3.53 -9.76
C ARG A 814 -10.21 -4.95 -9.24
N GLU A 815 -9.14 -5.56 -9.72
CA GLU A 815 -8.67 -6.85 -9.23
C GLU A 815 -8.21 -6.74 -7.78
N GLN A 816 -8.37 -7.83 -7.04
CA GLN A 816 -7.96 -7.92 -5.64
C GLN A 816 -7.20 -9.19 -5.35
N PHE A 817 -6.23 -9.06 -4.46
CA PHE A 817 -5.40 -10.12 -3.93
C PHE A 817 -5.66 -10.25 -2.43
N ASP A 818 -5.64 -11.48 -1.94
CA ASP A 818 -5.72 -11.77 -0.51
C ASP A 818 -4.51 -11.23 0.23
N TRP A 819 -3.36 -11.16 -0.46
CA TRP A 819 -2.11 -10.61 0.06
C TRP A 819 -1.34 -9.85 -1.00
N VAL A 820 -0.76 -8.72 -0.59
CA VAL A 820 0.34 -8.08 -1.31
C VAL A 820 1.60 -8.19 -0.47
N ILE A 821 2.65 -8.77 -1.04
CA ILE A 821 3.98 -8.87 -0.42
C ILE A 821 4.94 -7.99 -1.23
N VAL A 822 5.48 -6.96 -0.58
CA VAL A 822 6.46 -6.04 -1.16
C VAL A 822 7.84 -6.34 -0.56
N GLU A 823 8.75 -6.88 -1.37
CA GLU A 823 10.15 -7.03 -0.99
C GLU A 823 10.97 -5.78 -1.40
N GLU A 824 12.02 -5.48 -0.64
CA GLU A 824 12.82 -4.26 -0.78
C GLU A 824 11.97 -2.97 -0.69
N ALA A 825 10.90 -3.00 0.11
CA ALA A 825 9.95 -1.89 0.27
C ALA A 825 10.60 -0.58 0.74
N ALA A 826 11.74 -0.66 1.43
CA ALA A 826 12.52 0.51 1.86
C ALA A 826 13.15 1.31 0.70
N LYS A 827 13.21 0.74 -0.51
CA LYS A 827 13.70 1.42 -1.73
C LYS A 827 12.61 2.04 -2.57
N ALA A 828 11.35 1.83 -2.20
CA ALA A 828 10.23 2.31 -2.97
C ALA A 828 9.71 3.62 -2.38
N THR A 829 9.40 4.59 -3.25
CA THR A 829 8.76 5.83 -2.83
C THR A 829 7.26 5.63 -2.58
N GLY A 830 6.60 6.59 -1.92
CA GLY A 830 5.14 6.59 -1.75
C GLY A 830 4.37 6.33 -3.05
N PRO A 831 4.62 7.08 -4.15
CA PRO A 831 3.99 6.84 -5.44
C PRO A 831 4.21 5.43 -6.01
N GLU A 832 5.38 4.82 -5.78
CA GLU A 832 5.67 3.45 -6.21
C GLU A 832 4.88 2.40 -5.43
N LEU A 833 4.72 2.60 -4.12
CA LEU A 833 4.02 1.67 -3.24
C LEU A 833 2.50 1.78 -3.33
N ALA A 834 1.97 2.95 -3.67
CA ALA A 834 0.53 3.21 -3.73
C ALA A 834 -0.21 2.19 -4.62
N GLY A 835 0.30 1.95 -5.83
CA GLY A 835 -0.29 1.00 -6.78
C GLY A 835 -0.47 -0.42 -6.22
N PRO A 836 0.61 -1.15 -5.90
CA PRO A 836 0.49 -2.51 -5.36
C PRO A 836 -0.27 -2.54 -4.03
N MET A 837 -0.15 -1.52 -3.18
CA MET A 837 -0.90 -1.49 -1.91
C MET A 837 -2.40 -1.34 -2.10
N MET A 838 -2.88 -0.76 -3.20
CA MET A 838 -4.31 -0.71 -3.52
C MET A 838 -4.87 -2.11 -3.84
N LEU A 839 -4.05 -3.04 -4.29
CA LEU A 839 -4.53 -4.34 -4.76
C LEU A 839 -4.85 -5.33 -3.63
N SER A 840 -4.64 -4.98 -2.35
CA SER A 840 -5.03 -5.82 -1.22
C SER A 840 -5.32 -5.02 0.06
N GLY A 841 -6.28 -5.51 0.84
CA GLY A 841 -6.52 -5.08 2.22
C GLY A 841 -5.52 -5.66 3.24
N ARG A 842 -4.64 -6.60 2.83
CA ARG A 842 -3.63 -7.22 3.70
C ARG A 842 -2.25 -7.19 3.06
N ARG A 843 -1.30 -6.55 3.75
CA ARG A 843 -0.02 -6.13 3.16
C ARG A 843 1.16 -6.51 4.05
N LEU A 844 2.15 -7.16 3.46
CA LEU A 844 3.45 -7.42 4.06
C LEU A 844 4.49 -6.57 3.34
N LEU A 845 5.16 -5.67 4.06
CA LEU A 845 6.26 -4.88 3.51
C LEU A 845 7.56 -5.31 4.17
N ILE A 846 8.53 -5.77 3.38
CA ILE A 846 9.83 -6.24 3.85
C ILE A 846 10.91 -5.34 3.26
N GLY A 847 11.78 -4.79 4.10
CA GLY A 847 12.80 -3.85 3.66
C GLY A 847 13.85 -3.56 4.72
N ASP A 848 14.82 -2.72 4.37
CA ASP A 848 15.85 -2.25 5.29
C ASP A 848 16.19 -0.78 4.99
N HIS A 849 15.69 0.13 5.83
CA HIS A 849 15.85 1.57 5.67
C HIS A 849 17.26 2.07 6.07
N HIS A 850 18.12 1.17 6.58
CA HIS A 850 19.55 1.40 6.81
C HIS A 850 20.42 0.97 5.60
N GLN A 851 19.83 0.44 4.52
CA GLN A 851 20.49 0.22 3.22
C GLN A 851 20.10 1.33 2.21
N LEU A 852 20.44 1.16 0.92
CA LEU A 852 20.26 2.21 -0.09
C LEU A 852 18.80 2.72 -0.15
N PRO A 853 18.61 4.05 -0.19
CA PRO A 853 17.28 4.65 -0.35
C PRO A 853 16.77 4.52 -1.79
N PRO A 854 15.54 4.98 -2.06
CA PRO A 854 15.09 5.23 -3.43
C PRO A 854 16.09 6.09 -4.22
N PHE A 855 16.13 5.90 -5.54
CA PHE A 855 17.00 6.68 -6.42
C PHE A 855 16.68 8.18 -6.33
N ASP A 856 17.71 9.04 -6.35
CA ASP A 856 17.60 10.50 -6.21
C ASP A 856 16.87 11.02 -4.94
N ALA A 857 16.70 10.18 -3.91
CA ALA A 857 16.00 10.53 -2.67
C ALA A 857 16.45 11.86 -2.04
N ASP A 858 17.75 12.05 -1.85
CA ASP A 858 18.30 13.26 -1.23
C ASP A 858 17.90 14.55 -1.97
N ARG A 859 17.82 14.47 -3.31
CA ARG A 859 17.48 15.62 -4.16
C ARG A 859 15.99 15.94 -4.06
N LEU A 860 15.14 14.92 -4.06
CA LEU A 860 13.68 15.08 -3.92
C LEU A 860 13.33 15.64 -2.53
N VAL A 861 13.91 15.04 -1.48
CA VAL A 861 13.71 15.48 -0.09
C VAL A 861 14.15 16.94 0.08
N LYS A 862 15.29 17.34 -0.50
CA LYS A 862 15.75 18.74 -0.43
C LYS A 862 14.76 19.73 -1.03
N VAL A 863 14.08 19.38 -2.12
CA VAL A 863 13.04 20.23 -2.73
C VAL A 863 11.80 20.24 -1.86
N LEU A 864 11.31 19.06 -1.45
CA LEU A 864 10.11 18.92 -0.62
C LEU A 864 10.25 19.60 0.75
N GLN A 865 11.45 19.67 1.34
CA GLN A 865 11.71 20.36 2.62
C GLN A 865 11.59 21.89 2.53
N ASN A 866 11.54 22.47 1.33
CA ASN A 866 11.51 23.91 1.15
C ASN A 866 10.26 24.34 0.38
N HIS A 867 9.28 24.91 1.09
CA HIS A 867 7.99 25.32 0.52
C HIS A 867 8.13 26.30 -0.66
N ALA A 868 9.15 27.16 -0.66
CA ALA A 868 9.39 28.06 -1.78
C ALA A 868 9.88 27.32 -3.04
N LEU A 869 10.69 26.28 -2.87
CA LEU A 869 11.11 25.41 -3.97
C LEU A 869 9.95 24.54 -4.47
N VAL A 870 9.09 24.09 -3.56
CA VAL A 870 7.85 23.37 -3.91
C VAL A 870 6.93 24.23 -4.76
N GLY A 871 6.65 25.47 -4.35
CA GLY A 871 5.84 26.41 -5.13
C GLY A 871 6.40 26.63 -6.54
N GLN A 872 7.72 26.83 -6.65
CA GLN A 872 8.39 26.96 -7.95
C GLN A 872 8.30 25.68 -8.78
N ALA A 873 8.42 24.49 -8.17
CA ALA A 873 8.28 23.23 -8.89
C ALA A 873 6.84 23.06 -9.44
N ILE A 874 5.82 23.48 -8.69
CA ILE A 874 4.43 23.48 -9.15
C ILE A 874 4.24 24.43 -10.34
N GLU A 875 4.75 25.66 -10.28
CA GLU A 875 4.69 26.61 -11.40
C GLU A 875 5.34 26.05 -12.67
N LEU A 876 6.44 25.30 -12.51
CA LEU A 876 7.16 24.67 -13.61
C LEU A 876 6.46 23.43 -14.17
N ALA A 877 5.57 22.80 -13.40
CA ALA A 877 4.91 21.55 -13.81
C ALA A 877 4.06 21.75 -15.07
N ASP A 878 3.29 22.84 -15.15
CA ASP A 878 2.45 23.12 -16.32
C ASP A 878 3.29 23.30 -17.60
N GLN A 879 4.42 24.02 -17.47
CA GLN A 879 5.33 24.29 -18.59
C GLN A 879 6.07 23.04 -19.08
N PHE A 880 6.51 22.16 -18.17
CA PHE A 880 7.50 21.11 -18.48
C PHE A 880 6.97 19.67 -18.42
N VAL A 881 5.84 19.47 -17.76
CA VAL A 881 5.22 18.16 -17.46
C VAL A 881 3.77 18.12 -17.95
N GLY A 882 3.18 19.25 -18.36
CA GLY A 882 1.79 19.39 -18.82
C GLY A 882 1.24 18.24 -19.68
N PRO A 883 1.94 17.73 -20.72
CA PRO A 883 1.46 16.60 -21.54
C PRO A 883 1.22 15.28 -20.78
N LEU A 884 1.84 15.11 -19.61
CA LEU A 884 1.65 13.97 -18.71
C LEU A 884 0.45 14.16 -17.77
N LEU A 885 -0.01 15.40 -17.56
CA LEU A 885 -1.14 15.78 -16.69
C LEU A 885 -2.41 15.84 -17.55
N ARG A 886 -3.30 14.84 -17.45
CA ARG A 886 -4.42 14.68 -18.39
C ARG A 886 -5.80 14.90 -17.76
N ASP A 887 -5.87 15.01 -16.44
CA ASP A 887 -7.09 14.80 -15.65
C ASP A 887 -7.36 15.88 -14.60
N GLY A 888 -6.95 17.13 -14.86
CA GLY A 888 -7.21 18.27 -13.97
C GLY A 888 -6.17 18.46 -12.85
N GLU A 889 -5.07 17.69 -12.86
CA GLU A 889 -4.01 17.79 -11.87
C GLU A 889 -3.34 19.17 -11.88
N SER A 890 -3.19 19.81 -13.04
CA SER A 890 -2.62 21.15 -13.15
C SER A 890 -3.47 22.20 -12.40
N SER A 891 -4.80 22.11 -12.54
CA SER A 891 -5.73 23.01 -11.83
C SER A 891 -5.68 22.78 -10.31
N GLU A 892 -5.58 21.52 -9.88
CA GLU A 892 -5.45 21.17 -8.48
C GLU A 892 -4.15 21.70 -7.86
N LEU A 893 -3.02 21.52 -8.55
CA LEU A 893 -1.73 22.01 -8.09
C LEU A 893 -1.72 23.55 -8.01
N THR A 894 -2.34 24.21 -8.99
CA THR A 894 -2.48 25.67 -8.98
C THR A 894 -3.31 26.14 -7.77
N ALA A 895 -4.41 25.44 -7.47
CA ALA A 895 -5.22 25.74 -6.29
C ALA A 895 -4.43 25.58 -4.97
N LEU A 896 -3.55 24.58 -4.87
CA LEU A 896 -2.67 24.40 -3.71
C LEU A 896 -1.74 25.59 -3.49
N THR A 897 -1.20 26.19 -4.56
CA THR A 897 -0.33 27.38 -4.41
C THR A 897 -1.09 28.62 -3.93
N GLY A 898 -2.41 28.66 -4.10
CA GLY A 898 -3.28 29.73 -3.61
C GLY A 898 -3.57 29.66 -2.11
N ASP A 899 -3.36 28.52 -1.46
CA ASP A 899 -3.58 28.30 -0.02
C ASP A 899 -2.29 27.84 0.66
N ALA A 900 -1.62 28.78 1.34
CA ALA A 900 -0.34 28.53 2.00
C ALA A 900 -0.43 27.50 3.14
N ASN A 901 -1.57 27.41 3.84
CA ASN A 901 -1.74 26.43 4.91
C ASN A 901 -1.91 25.04 4.32
N ARG A 902 -2.78 24.91 3.31
CA ARG A 902 -2.97 23.62 2.63
C ARG A 902 -1.69 23.13 1.96
N LEU A 903 -0.94 24.02 1.30
CA LEU A 903 0.34 23.67 0.69
C LEU A 903 1.33 23.12 1.73
N ARG A 904 1.38 23.73 2.92
CA ARG A 904 2.21 23.26 4.03
C ARG A 904 1.79 21.86 4.49
N ASP A 905 0.50 21.65 4.74
CA ASP A 905 -0.01 20.34 5.19
C ASP A 905 0.27 19.23 4.16
N VAL A 906 0.06 19.54 2.88
CA VAL A 906 0.37 18.63 1.76
C VAL A 906 1.87 18.34 1.69
N THR A 907 2.72 19.35 1.88
CA THR A 907 4.18 19.20 1.82
C THR A 907 4.72 18.39 2.99
N ASP A 908 4.24 18.65 4.20
CA ASP A 908 4.60 17.87 5.40
C ASP A 908 4.15 16.40 5.25
N THR A 909 2.95 16.18 4.70
CA THR A 909 2.46 14.84 4.37
C THR A 909 3.29 14.18 3.26
N ALA A 910 3.70 14.92 2.24
CA ALA A 910 4.55 14.43 1.15
C ALA A 910 5.94 14.00 1.65
N LEU A 911 6.55 14.76 2.56
CA LEU A 911 7.81 14.38 3.19
C LEU A 911 7.67 13.09 3.99
N ARG A 912 6.57 12.96 4.75
CA ARG A 912 6.27 11.76 5.54
C ARG A 912 6.06 10.54 4.64
N LEU A 913 5.37 10.72 3.51
CA LEU A 913 5.03 9.66 2.55
C LEU A 913 6.08 9.43 1.46
N PHE A 914 7.21 10.15 1.47
CA PHE A 914 8.27 9.94 0.48
C PHE A 914 8.94 8.57 0.65
N GLU A 915 9.40 8.24 1.85
CA GLU A 915 9.94 6.93 2.25
C GLU A 915 9.01 6.26 3.29
N PRO A 916 7.78 5.86 2.93
CA PRO A 916 6.75 5.50 3.93
C PRO A 916 7.16 4.29 4.78
N PHE A 917 7.90 3.33 4.21
CA PHE A 917 8.45 2.19 4.97
C PHE A 917 9.33 2.67 6.12
N ARG A 918 10.28 3.56 5.84
CA ARG A 918 11.19 4.12 6.84
C ARG A 918 10.40 4.91 7.87
N THR A 919 9.59 5.85 7.41
CA THR A 919 8.86 6.78 8.28
C THR A 919 7.98 6.04 9.28
N PHE A 920 7.21 5.06 8.82
CA PHE A 920 6.30 4.31 9.70
C PHE A 920 7.04 3.40 10.68
N VAL A 921 8.15 2.77 10.26
CA VAL A 921 8.99 1.95 11.14
C VAL A 921 9.66 2.81 12.22
N GLU A 922 10.26 3.95 11.86
CA GLU A 922 10.90 4.86 12.82
C GLU A 922 9.87 5.48 13.79
N GLU A 923 8.67 5.82 13.32
CA GLU A 923 7.56 6.25 14.17
C GLU A 923 7.07 5.15 15.12
N ASP A 924 6.98 3.89 14.64
CA ASP A 924 6.58 2.73 15.47
C ASP A 924 7.61 2.48 16.59
N GLU A 925 8.89 2.53 16.24
CA GLU A 925 9.99 2.38 17.19
C GLU A 925 9.98 3.50 18.23
N ARG A 926 9.79 4.76 17.81
CA ARG A 926 9.67 5.91 18.72
C ARG A 926 8.51 5.73 19.70
N ARG A 927 7.35 5.29 19.21
CA ARG A 927 6.17 5.01 20.04
C ARG A 927 6.40 3.84 21.01
N ARG A 928 7.09 2.79 20.57
CA ARG A 928 7.49 1.65 21.42
C ARG A 928 8.45 2.06 22.53
N LEU A 929 9.44 2.91 22.22
CA LEU A 929 10.38 3.43 23.21
C LEU A 929 9.69 4.35 24.23
N ALA A 930 8.71 5.15 23.79
CA ALA A 930 7.91 6.00 24.67
C ALA A 930 6.88 5.23 25.51
N ASN A 931 6.35 4.12 25.00
CA ASN A 931 5.35 3.28 25.67
C ASN A 931 5.66 1.78 25.43
N PRO A 932 6.15 1.05 26.44
CA PRO A 932 6.44 -0.38 26.33
C PRO A 932 5.22 -1.26 25.95
N ASN A 933 4.00 -0.80 26.25
CA ASN A 933 2.76 -1.50 25.89
C ASN A 933 2.21 -1.09 24.50
N HIS A 934 3.00 -0.34 23.72
CA HIS A 934 2.63 0.08 22.38
C HIS A 934 2.40 -1.13 21.47
N ARG A 935 1.26 -1.14 20.78
CA ARG A 935 0.90 -2.21 19.86
C ARG A 935 1.60 -1.96 18.53
N THR A 936 2.68 -2.71 18.28
CA THR A 936 3.52 -2.52 17.11
C THR A 936 2.81 -2.88 15.80
N ILE A 937 3.26 -2.25 14.73
CA ILE A 937 2.94 -2.60 13.34
C ILE A 937 4.18 -3.08 12.59
N SER A 938 5.33 -3.12 13.26
CA SER A 938 6.60 -3.54 12.71
C SER A 938 7.31 -4.59 13.57
N GLY A 939 8.21 -5.34 12.94
CA GLY A 939 9.14 -6.26 13.59
C GLY A 939 10.51 -6.23 12.90
N THR A 940 11.58 -6.49 13.66
CA THR A 940 12.95 -6.51 13.16
C THR A 940 13.53 -7.92 13.27
N LEU A 941 14.10 -8.42 12.17
CA LEU A 941 14.83 -9.69 12.17
C LEU A 941 16.26 -9.44 12.65
N THR A 942 16.72 -10.18 13.66
CA THR A 942 18.01 -9.92 14.32
C THR A 942 19.05 -11.02 14.14
N GLU A 943 18.68 -12.17 13.57
CA GLU A 943 19.60 -13.31 13.39
C GLU A 943 20.07 -13.45 11.94
N GLN A 944 21.37 -13.23 11.70
CA GLN A 944 22.01 -13.30 10.38
C GLN A 944 22.70 -14.66 10.13
N ARG A 945 22.61 -15.14 8.88
CA ARG A 945 23.11 -16.45 8.42
C ARG A 945 24.16 -16.36 7.31
N ARG A 946 24.53 -15.17 6.88
CA ARG A 946 25.39 -14.92 5.72
C ARG A 946 26.85 -14.77 6.11
N MET A 947 27.12 -13.74 6.91
CA MET A 947 28.45 -13.20 7.18
C MET A 947 29.19 -14.05 8.21
N ASP A 948 30.52 -14.07 8.13
CA ASP A 948 31.39 -14.50 9.23
C ASP A 948 31.11 -13.63 10.48
N PRO A 949 31.15 -14.19 11.70
CA PRO A 949 30.87 -13.44 12.93
C PRO A 949 31.65 -12.12 13.06
N ALA A 950 32.90 -12.08 12.62
CA ALA A 950 33.71 -10.86 12.67
C ALA A 950 33.12 -9.75 11.78
N ILE A 951 32.75 -10.11 10.54
CA ILE A 951 32.14 -9.19 9.57
C ILE A 951 30.79 -8.70 10.09
N ALA A 952 29.97 -9.63 10.60
CA ALA A 952 28.66 -9.33 11.17
C ALA A 952 28.75 -8.36 12.35
N ARG A 953 29.78 -8.47 13.20
CA ARG A 953 29.98 -7.56 14.33
C ARG A 953 30.26 -6.13 13.90
N VAL A 954 31.09 -5.92 12.87
CA VAL A 954 31.34 -4.58 12.30
C VAL A 954 30.03 -3.97 11.80
N VAL A 955 29.24 -4.74 11.05
CA VAL A 955 27.94 -4.30 10.52
C VAL A 955 26.94 -4.02 11.65
N SER A 956 26.85 -4.92 12.63
CA SER A 956 25.94 -4.82 13.78
C SER A 956 26.17 -3.56 14.60
N GLN A 957 27.43 -3.30 15.00
CA GLN A 957 27.79 -2.16 15.83
C GLN A 957 27.61 -0.82 15.09
N ALA A 958 28.04 -0.73 13.83
CA ALA A 958 28.00 0.52 13.08
C ALA A 958 26.60 0.91 12.59
N PHE A 959 25.74 -0.06 12.28
CA PHE A 959 24.47 0.22 11.57
C PHE A 959 23.21 -0.21 12.32
N TYR A 960 23.29 -1.19 13.23
CA TYR A 960 22.11 -1.80 13.88
C TYR A 960 22.21 -1.77 15.42
N GLY A 961 23.04 -0.90 15.99
CA GLY A 961 23.13 -0.70 17.44
C GLY A 961 23.55 -1.93 18.24
N GLY A 962 24.27 -2.86 17.60
CA GLY A 962 24.70 -4.12 18.24
C GLY A 962 23.66 -5.25 18.23
N ALA A 963 22.45 -5.02 17.70
CA ALA A 963 21.34 -5.98 17.77
C ALA A 963 21.38 -7.12 16.74
N LEU A 964 22.30 -7.07 15.77
CA LEU A 964 22.43 -8.11 14.74
C LEU A 964 23.37 -9.22 15.23
N GLU A 965 22.83 -10.41 15.43
CA GLU A 965 23.53 -11.58 15.97
C GLU A 965 23.76 -12.63 14.88
N THR A 966 24.85 -13.42 15.02
CA THR A 966 25.14 -14.51 14.08
C THR A 966 24.50 -15.81 14.55
N GLN A 967 23.76 -16.48 13.67
CA GLN A 967 23.18 -17.80 13.98
C GLN A 967 24.28 -18.78 14.45
N PRO A 968 24.03 -19.59 15.50
CA PRO A 968 25.00 -20.57 15.99
C PRO A 968 25.55 -21.52 14.92
N GLU A 969 24.69 -22.04 14.03
CA GLU A 969 25.13 -22.89 12.92
C GLU A 969 26.07 -22.19 11.94
N ARG A 970 25.80 -20.90 11.65
CA ARG A 970 26.68 -20.10 10.77
C ARG A 970 28.01 -19.81 11.45
N ALA A 971 27.99 -19.51 12.75
CA ALA A 971 29.19 -19.30 13.56
C ALA A 971 30.05 -20.57 13.57
N ASN A 972 29.47 -21.72 13.92
CA ASN A 972 30.17 -23.01 13.90
C ASN A 972 30.71 -23.33 12.50
N ALA A 973 29.91 -23.13 11.44
CA ALA A 973 30.36 -23.32 10.08
C ALA A 973 31.51 -22.38 9.68
N ALA A 974 31.63 -21.20 10.30
CA ALA A 974 32.73 -20.29 10.04
C ALA A 974 34.04 -20.74 10.71
N PHE A 975 33.96 -21.38 11.89
CA PHE A 975 35.11 -21.84 12.66
C PHE A 975 35.56 -23.26 12.29
N ASP A 976 34.62 -24.17 12.07
CA ASP A 976 34.89 -25.61 11.99
C ASP A 976 35.00 -26.13 10.55
N LYS A 977 34.37 -25.44 9.58
CA LYS A 977 34.38 -25.90 8.19
C LYS A 977 35.49 -25.21 7.39
N PRO A 978 36.22 -25.97 6.54
CA PRO A 978 37.16 -25.37 5.60
C PRO A 978 36.45 -24.40 4.67
N ARG A 979 37.03 -23.21 4.48
CA ARG A 979 36.54 -22.24 3.49
C ARG A 979 36.66 -22.81 2.07
N PRO A 980 35.80 -22.42 1.13
CA PRO A 980 35.87 -22.90 -0.26
C PRO A 980 37.04 -22.30 -1.07
N PHE A 981 37.90 -21.52 -0.42
CA PHE A 981 39.10 -20.92 -0.98
C PHE A 981 40.25 -20.97 0.04
N GLU A 982 41.47 -20.93 -0.46
CA GLU A 982 42.70 -20.79 0.29
C GLU A 982 43.25 -19.38 0.18
N VAL A 983 43.92 -18.97 1.25
CA VAL A 983 44.61 -17.69 1.35
C VAL A 983 46.09 -18.01 1.50
N LEU A 984 46.90 -17.62 0.52
CA LEU A 984 48.34 -17.85 0.50
C LEU A 984 49.07 -16.71 1.21
N ALA A 985 50.18 -17.02 1.88
CA ALA A 985 51.07 -16.00 2.43
C ALA A 985 51.61 -15.10 1.30
N PRO A 986 51.77 -13.77 1.53
CA PRO A 986 51.69 -13.08 2.82
C PRO A 986 50.30 -12.57 3.20
N LEU A 987 49.23 -12.88 2.44
CA LEU A 987 47.88 -12.43 2.76
C LEU A 987 47.34 -13.15 4.02
N PRO A 988 46.87 -12.44 5.07
CA PRO A 988 46.40 -13.09 6.28
C PRO A 988 45.11 -13.88 6.07
N ALA A 989 45.01 -15.03 6.75
CA ALA A 989 43.83 -15.89 6.75
C ALA A 989 42.63 -15.28 7.51
N SER A 990 42.79 -14.17 8.23
CA SER A 990 41.71 -13.47 8.93
C SER A 990 40.49 -13.22 8.04
N PRO A 991 39.26 -13.35 8.57
CA PRO A 991 38.05 -13.07 7.79
C PRO A 991 37.97 -11.59 7.37
N ILE A 992 38.54 -10.68 8.15
CA ILE A 992 38.71 -9.28 7.77
C ILE A 992 40.21 -8.96 7.61
N VAL A 993 40.58 -8.38 6.47
CA VAL A 993 41.94 -7.87 6.23
C VAL A 993 41.84 -6.44 5.77
N ILE A 994 42.65 -5.56 6.36
CA ILE A 994 42.74 -4.15 5.98
C ILE A 994 44.14 -3.93 5.40
N ALA A 995 44.24 -3.76 4.09
CA ALA A 995 45.43 -3.25 3.43
C ALA A 995 45.47 -1.73 3.62
N ASN A 996 46.02 -1.29 4.77
CA ASN A 996 45.91 0.08 5.26
C ASN A 996 47.02 0.97 4.70
N PHE A 997 46.68 1.83 3.75
CA PHE A 997 47.55 2.88 3.27
C PHE A 997 47.71 3.96 4.33
N LYS A 998 48.94 4.44 4.52
CA LYS A 998 49.21 5.60 5.39
C LYS A 998 48.43 6.82 4.89
N HIS A 999 47.89 7.60 5.81
CA HIS A 999 47.22 8.85 5.48
C HIS A 999 48.21 9.84 4.86
N VAL A 1000 47.83 10.47 3.74
CA VAL A 1000 48.70 11.40 2.99
C VAL A 1000 49.22 12.56 3.84
N SER A 1001 48.45 13.04 4.84
CA SER A 1001 48.93 14.11 5.72
C SER A 1001 50.03 13.65 6.71
N ALA A 1002 50.13 12.36 7.01
CA ALA A 1002 51.11 11.81 7.95
C ALA A 1002 52.48 11.54 7.31
N THR A 1003 52.58 11.46 5.98
CA THR A 1003 53.83 11.14 5.26
C THR A 1003 54.64 12.38 4.86
N GLY A 1004 54.11 13.60 5.05
CA GLY A 1004 54.79 14.85 4.72
C GLY A 1004 55.01 15.13 3.22
N ALA A 1005 54.64 14.18 2.34
CA ALA A 1005 54.75 14.29 0.90
C ALA A 1005 53.46 14.90 0.31
N ARG A 1006 53.59 16.06 -0.35
CA ARG A 1006 52.49 16.85 -0.95
C ARG A 1006 51.99 16.33 -2.30
N GLU A 1007 52.43 15.16 -2.78
CA GLU A 1007 51.86 14.61 -4.01
C GLU A 1007 50.49 14.02 -3.69
N SER A 1008 49.43 14.73 -4.08
CA SER A 1008 48.10 14.12 -4.05
C SER A 1008 48.09 12.94 -5.02
N VAL A 1009 47.55 11.81 -4.58
CA VAL A 1009 47.38 10.60 -5.42
C VAL A 1009 46.40 10.87 -6.60
N GLU A 1010 45.85 12.09 -6.69
CA GLU A 1010 44.79 12.58 -7.58
C GLU A 1010 45.32 13.41 -8.78
N HIS A 1011 46.54 13.16 -9.29
CA HIS A 1011 47.21 14.04 -10.27
C HIS A 1011 46.82 13.86 -11.75
N ALA A 1012 45.97 12.91 -12.14
CA ALA A 1012 45.55 12.76 -13.55
C ALA A 1012 44.12 12.22 -13.70
N ARG A 1013 43.42 12.68 -14.76
CA ARG A 1013 42.10 12.16 -15.15
C ARG A 1013 42.25 10.66 -15.51
N PRO A 1014 41.33 9.78 -15.07
CA PRO A 1014 40.09 10.07 -14.35
C PRO A 1014 40.26 10.36 -12.84
N ARG A 1015 39.50 11.34 -12.30
CA ARG A 1015 39.71 12.08 -11.04
C ARG A 1015 39.51 11.31 -9.72
N TRP A 1016 38.92 10.12 -9.71
CA TRP A 1016 38.72 9.35 -8.47
C TRP A 1016 39.10 7.88 -8.63
N HIS A 1017 40.36 7.66 -9.03
CA HIS A 1017 41.02 6.37 -8.92
C HIS A 1017 42.23 6.48 -7.99
N ASN A 1018 42.65 5.36 -7.41
CA ASN A 1018 43.88 5.28 -6.63
C ASN A 1018 44.76 4.18 -7.25
N PRO A 1019 45.81 4.53 -8.01
CA PRO A 1019 46.68 3.54 -8.66
C PRO A 1019 47.35 2.59 -7.67
N GLY A 1020 47.74 3.10 -6.49
CA GLY A 1020 48.31 2.27 -5.44
C GLY A 1020 47.32 1.22 -4.92
N GLU A 1021 46.04 1.59 -4.74
CA GLU A 1021 45.00 0.62 -4.41
C GLU A 1021 44.73 -0.37 -5.56
N VAL A 1022 44.77 0.08 -6.82
CA VAL A 1022 44.61 -0.82 -7.99
C VAL A 1022 45.70 -1.90 -7.98
N ASP A 1023 46.96 -1.50 -7.80
CA ASP A 1023 48.08 -2.43 -7.77
C ASP A 1023 48.02 -3.38 -6.57
N ALA A 1024 47.63 -2.86 -5.39
CA ALA A 1024 47.43 -3.67 -4.20
C ALA A 1024 46.30 -4.69 -4.41
N VAL A 1025 45.16 -4.29 -5.00
CA VAL A 1025 44.04 -5.21 -5.28
C VAL A 1025 44.47 -6.32 -6.24
N VAL A 1026 45.14 -5.99 -7.36
CA VAL A 1026 45.64 -7.01 -8.31
C VAL A 1026 46.58 -7.98 -7.60
N SER A 1027 47.53 -7.46 -6.81
CA SER A 1027 48.48 -8.28 -6.06
C SER A 1027 47.78 -9.15 -5.01
N ILE A 1028 46.78 -8.63 -4.30
CA ILE A 1028 45.98 -9.38 -3.31
C ILE A 1028 45.27 -10.57 -3.97
N LEU A 1029 44.72 -10.39 -5.19
CA LEU A 1029 44.04 -11.46 -5.92
C LEU A 1029 44.99 -12.61 -6.31
N GLU A 1030 46.30 -12.34 -6.43
CA GLU A 1030 47.32 -13.37 -6.68
C GLU A 1030 47.49 -14.34 -5.51
N TYR A 1031 47.05 -13.97 -4.31
CA TYR A 1031 47.17 -14.80 -3.09
C TYR A 1031 45.87 -15.55 -2.73
N LEU A 1032 44.84 -15.49 -3.58
CA LEU A 1032 43.60 -16.23 -3.40
C LEU A 1032 43.57 -17.43 -4.35
N ARG A 1033 43.28 -18.63 -3.83
CA ARG A 1033 43.09 -19.85 -4.63
C ARG A 1033 41.74 -20.47 -4.33
N ALA A 1034 41.00 -20.91 -5.35
CA ALA A 1034 39.80 -21.70 -5.13
C ALA A 1034 40.23 -23.10 -4.64
N ARG A 1035 39.48 -23.68 -3.70
CA ARG A 1035 39.65 -25.11 -3.39
C ARG A 1035 38.86 -25.94 -4.39
N ASP A 1036 39.38 -27.12 -4.71
CA ASP A 1036 38.64 -28.11 -5.49
C ASP A 1036 37.42 -28.57 -4.70
N GLY A 1037 36.23 -28.38 -5.27
CA GLY A 1037 34.95 -28.71 -4.65
C GLY A 1037 33.80 -28.63 -5.66
N GLU A 1038 32.61 -29.12 -5.28
CA GLU A 1038 31.44 -29.18 -6.17
C GLU A 1038 30.96 -27.79 -6.66
N LYS A 1039 31.25 -26.71 -5.93
CA LYS A 1039 30.86 -25.35 -6.29
C LYS A 1039 32.04 -24.39 -6.19
N SER A 1040 32.33 -23.70 -7.29
CA SER A 1040 33.34 -22.65 -7.35
C SER A 1040 33.02 -21.50 -6.38
N PRO A 1041 33.98 -21.06 -5.54
CA PRO A 1041 33.79 -19.92 -4.64
C PRO A 1041 33.51 -18.64 -5.44
N SER A 1042 32.63 -17.81 -4.89
CA SER A 1042 32.26 -16.53 -5.50
C SER A 1042 33.18 -15.40 -5.07
N LEU A 1043 33.57 -14.55 -6.03
CA LEU A 1043 34.46 -13.40 -5.78
C LEU A 1043 33.95 -12.15 -6.50
N VAL A 1044 34.09 -11.01 -5.84
CA VAL A 1044 33.82 -9.70 -6.43
C VAL A 1044 34.76 -8.63 -5.87
N VAL A 1045 35.10 -7.67 -6.71
CA VAL A 1045 35.79 -6.44 -6.32
C VAL A 1045 34.80 -5.27 -6.38
N LEU A 1046 34.68 -4.53 -5.29
CA LEU A 1046 33.77 -3.39 -5.15
C LEU A 1046 34.55 -2.09 -4.99
N SER A 1047 34.01 -1.02 -5.57
CA SER A 1047 34.44 0.35 -5.30
C SER A 1047 33.24 1.30 -5.28
N PHE A 1048 33.38 2.43 -4.62
CA PHE A 1048 32.37 3.51 -4.63
C PHE A 1048 32.44 4.38 -5.89
N TYR A 1049 33.47 4.23 -6.73
CA TYR A 1049 33.76 5.14 -7.83
C TYR A 1049 33.93 4.39 -9.16
N ASN A 1050 33.16 4.79 -10.18
CA ASN A 1050 33.22 4.19 -11.52
C ASN A 1050 34.62 4.22 -12.13
N ALA A 1051 35.36 5.33 -11.99
CA ALA A 1051 36.74 5.44 -12.47
C ALA A 1051 37.67 4.36 -11.90
N GLN A 1052 37.52 4.03 -10.62
CA GLN A 1052 38.27 2.94 -9.98
C GLN A 1052 37.79 1.58 -10.49
N VAL A 1053 36.49 1.39 -10.67
CA VAL A 1053 35.91 0.15 -11.26
C VAL A 1053 36.48 -0.11 -12.65
N ASP A 1054 36.56 0.92 -13.50
CA ASP A 1054 37.09 0.80 -14.86
C ASP A 1054 38.58 0.41 -14.84
N LYS A 1055 39.39 1.07 -14.01
CA LYS A 1055 40.82 0.77 -13.89
C LYS A 1055 41.10 -0.60 -13.28
N LEU A 1056 40.35 -1.00 -12.27
CA LEU A 1056 40.41 -2.34 -11.72
C LEU A 1056 39.99 -3.38 -12.76
N SER A 1057 38.90 -3.15 -13.50
CA SER A 1057 38.45 -4.06 -14.55
C SER A 1057 39.51 -4.23 -15.64
N GLU A 1058 40.05 -3.11 -16.15
CA GLU A 1058 41.11 -3.11 -17.16
C GLU A 1058 42.33 -3.91 -16.71
N ARG A 1059 42.81 -3.68 -15.48
CA ARG A 1059 44.00 -4.33 -14.92
C ARG A 1059 43.77 -5.80 -14.59
N ILE A 1060 42.63 -6.14 -13.99
CA ILE A 1060 42.29 -7.52 -13.64
C ILE A 1060 42.08 -8.34 -14.92
N ASP A 1061 41.30 -7.86 -15.87
CA ASP A 1061 41.08 -8.57 -17.14
C ASP A 1061 42.38 -8.72 -17.93
N GLY A 1062 43.24 -7.71 -17.89
CA GLY A 1062 44.60 -7.78 -18.45
C GLY A 1062 45.44 -8.87 -17.80
N ALA A 1063 45.46 -8.94 -16.46
CA ALA A 1063 46.22 -9.92 -15.68
C ALA A 1063 45.65 -11.35 -15.77
N VAL A 1064 44.34 -11.50 -15.98
CA VAL A 1064 43.71 -12.80 -16.27
C VAL A 1064 44.17 -13.30 -17.64
N ARG A 1065 44.21 -12.42 -18.65
CA ARG A 1065 44.68 -12.77 -20.01
C ARG A 1065 46.18 -13.05 -20.08
N SER A 1066 47.00 -12.29 -19.35
CA SER A 1066 48.46 -12.44 -19.38
C SER A 1066 49.00 -13.58 -18.51
N GLY A 1067 48.17 -14.16 -17.62
CA GLY A 1067 48.53 -15.33 -16.81
C GLY A 1067 48.56 -15.14 -15.28
N PRO A 1068 49.01 -14.01 -14.69
CA PRO A 1068 49.14 -13.85 -13.24
C PRO A 1068 47.87 -14.09 -12.43
N LEU A 1069 46.70 -13.78 -13.02
CA LEU A 1069 45.39 -14.01 -12.42
C LEU A 1069 44.57 -15.10 -13.15
N ALA A 1070 45.20 -15.96 -13.96
CA ALA A 1070 44.48 -17.00 -14.70
C ALA A 1070 43.74 -17.98 -13.79
N HIS A 1071 44.23 -18.19 -12.54
CA HIS A 1071 43.56 -19.02 -11.53
C HIS A 1071 42.20 -18.46 -11.08
N LEU A 1072 41.89 -17.20 -11.36
CA LEU A 1072 40.56 -16.65 -11.08
C LEU A 1072 39.47 -17.33 -11.91
N GLY A 1073 39.80 -18.02 -13.01
CA GLY A 1073 38.84 -18.86 -13.74
C GLY A 1073 38.21 -19.98 -12.90
N SER A 1074 38.83 -20.36 -11.78
CA SER A 1074 38.27 -21.33 -10.82
C SER A 1074 37.31 -20.68 -9.80
N PHE A 1075 37.22 -19.35 -9.77
CA PHE A 1075 36.21 -18.60 -9.02
C PHE A 1075 34.99 -18.29 -9.92
N ARG A 1076 33.85 -18.03 -9.30
CA ARG A 1076 32.63 -17.59 -9.99
C ARG A 1076 32.44 -16.07 -9.84
N PRO A 1077 32.44 -15.29 -10.94
CA PRO A 1077 32.05 -13.88 -10.89
C PRO A 1077 30.55 -13.77 -10.61
N VAL A 1078 30.16 -12.84 -9.74
CA VAL A 1078 28.76 -12.65 -9.33
C VAL A 1078 28.05 -11.56 -10.14
N VAL A 1079 28.81 -10.67 -10.78
CA VAL A 1079 28.26 -9.56 -11.58
C VAL A 1079 27.75 -10.07 -12.92
N GLN A 1080 26.61 -9.52 -13.39
CA GLN A 1080 26.07 -9.85 -14.72
C GLN A 1080 27.10 -9.64 -15.83
N GLY A 1081 27.13 -10.57 -16.79
CA GLY A 1081 28.10 -10.55 -17.89
C GLY A 1081 29.48 -11.11 -17.52
N GLY A 1082 29.64 -11.71 -16.33
CA GLY A 1082 30.89 -12.36 -15.91
C GLY A 1082 31.99 -11.40 -15.49
N LYS A 1083 31.64 -10.15 -15.15
CA LYS A 1083 32.59 -9.13 -14.69
C LYS A 1083 33.06 -9.41 -13.25
N TRP A 1084 34.32 -9.09 -12.96
CA TRP A 1084 34.90 -9.22 -11.62
C TRP A 1084 34.69 -8.00 -10.72
N VAL A 1085 34.46 -6.83 -11.33
CA VAL A 1085 34.42 -5.54 -10.63
C VAL A 1085 33.10 -4.82 -10.89
N THR A 1086 32.54 -4.18 -9.88
CA THR A 1086 31.36 -3.32 -10.02
C THR A 1086 31.30 -2.26 -8.91
N THR A 1087 30.36 -1.33 -9.00
CA THR A 1087 30.10 -0.36 -7.92
C THR A 1087 29.31 -0.99 -6.77
N VAL A 1088 29.39 -0.37 -5.60
CA VAL A 1088 28.57 -0.76 -4.43
C VAL A 1088 27.08 -0.75 -4.75
N ASP A 1089 26.59 0.29 -5.43
CA ASP A 1089 25.18 0.39 -5.85
C ASP A 1089 24.81 -0.72 -6.86
N GLY A 1090 25.70 -1.02 -7.82
CA GLY A 1090 25.51 -2.07 -8.82
C GLY A 1090 25.54 -3.50 -8.27
N PHE A 1091 26.13 -3.70 -7.09
CA PHE A 1091 26.20 -5.01 -6.42
C PHE A 1091 25.09 -5.27 -5.40
N GLN A 1092 24.13 -4.35 -5.27
CA GLN A 1092 23.10 -4.50 -4.25
C GLN A 1092 22.22 -5.73 -4.50
N GLY A 1093 21.81 -6.40 -3.43
CA GLY A 1093 21.05 -7.66 -3.49
C GLY A 1093 21.94 -8.89 -3.63
N ASN A 1094 23.13 -8.75 -4.23
CA ASN A 1094 24.10 -9.82 -4.38
C ASN A 1094 24.99 -10.01 -3.14
N GLU A 1095 25.71 -11.14 -3.13
CA GLU A 1095 26.63 -11.57 -2.08
C GLU A 1095 27.75 -12.43 -2.69
N ALA A 1096 28.94 -12.44 -2.07
CA ALA A 1096 30.08 -13.23 -2.52
C ALA A 1096 30.86 -13.84 -1.35
N ASP A 1097 31.54 -14.96 -1.58
CA ASP A 1097 32.39 -15.61 -0.57
C ASP A 1097 33.57 -14.72 -0.19
N VAL A 1098 34.16 -14.08 -1.20
CA VAL A 1098 35.23 -13.09 -1.05
C VAL A 1098 34.81 -11.75 -1.66
N VAL A 1099 34.91 -10.68 -0.87
CA VAL A 1099 34.74 -9.31 -1.34
C VAL A 1099 36.03 -8.53 -1.11
N VAL A 1100 36.54 -7.89 -2.15
CA VAL A 1100 37.62 -6.92 -2.06
C VAL A 1100 37.02 -5.53 -2.26
N LEU A 1101 37.09 -4.66 -1.26
CA LEU A 1101 36.52 -3.32 -1.26
C LEU A 1101 37.63 -2.27 -1.35
N SER A 1102 37.67 -1.49 -2.43
CA SER A 1102 38.57 -0.34 -2.59
C SER A 1102 37.86 0.95 -2.16
N LEU A 1103 38.44 1.67 -1.20
CA LEU A 1103 37.90 2.91 -0.64
C LEU A 1103 38.25 4.14 -1.47
N VAL A 1104 39.37 4.10 -2.21
CA VAL A 1104 39.90 5.14 -3.11
C VAL A 1104 40.39 6.40 -2.39
N ARG A 1105 39.60 6.94 -1.46
CA ARG A 1105 39.83 8.25 -0.85
C ARG A 1105 40.95 8.18 0.19
N ASN A 1106 42.02 8.93 -0.07
CA ASN A 1106 43.10 9.20 0.86
C ASN A 1106 43.76 10.53 0.45
N ASN A 1107 43.26 11.66 0.98
CA ASN A 1107 43.73 12.99 0.61
C ASN A 1107 44.17 13.80 1.83
N ALA A 1108 44.85 14.92 1.57
CA ALA A 1108 45.38 15.81 2.60
C ALA A 1108 44.30 16.70 3.27
N GLY A 1109 43.09 16.74 2.71
CA GLY A 1109 41.98 17.52 3.24
C GLY A 1109 41.27 16.82 4.39
N SER A 1110 40.71 17.59 5.32
CA SER A 1110 39.83 17.10 6.39
C SER A 1110 38.40 17.62 6.19
N GLY A 1111 37.43 16.98 6.85
CA GLY A 1111 36.02 17.38 6.83
C GLY A 1111 35.14 16.69 5.76
N MET A 1112 33.84 17.00 5.78
CA MET A 1112 32.80 16.29 5.00
C MET A 1112 33.05 16.20 3.48
N ARG A 1113 33.70 17.20 2.87
CA ARG A 1113 33.99 17.20 1.43
C ARG A 1113 35.10 16.21 1.06
N ALA A 1114 36.01 15.90 1.98
CA ALA A 1114 37.12 14.98 1.75
C ALA A 1114 36.64 13.53 1.59
N LEU A 1115 35.56 13.14 2.27
CA LEU A 1115 35.00 11.79 2.32
C LEU A 1115 34.26 11.35 1.04
N GLY A 1116 33.72 12.29 0.25
CA GLY A 1116 32.95 11.94 -0.96
C GLY A 1116 31.78 10.98 -0.66
N PHE A 1117 31.72 9.84 -1.35
CA PHE A 1117 30.68 8.80 -1.16
C PHE A 1117 30.86 7.99 0.13
N LEU A 1118 32.04 8.00 0.76
CA LEU A 1118 32.30 7.23 1.98
C LEU A 1118 31.54 7.75 3.20
N ARG A 1119 31.00 8.98 3.14
CA ARG A 1119 30.18 9.57 4.20
C ARG A 1119 28.78 8.96 4.30
N ASP A 1120 28.33 8.26 3.26
CA ASP A 1120 27.01 7.69 3.18
C ASP A 1120 26.94 6.39 4.00
N LYS A 1121 26.30 6.47 5.18
CA LYS A 1121 26.10 5.35 6.11
C LYS A 1121 25.45 4.14 5.42
N ARG A 1122 24.48 4.37 4.53
CA ARG A 1122 23.70 3.32 3.85
C ARG A 1122 24.55 2.60 2.81
N ARG A 1123 25.33 3.34 2.01
CA ARG A 1123 26.29 2.74 1.06
C ARG A 1123 27.41 1.97 1.76
N MET A 1124 27.93 2.49 2.87
CA MET A 1124 28.94 1.77 3.64
C MET A 1124 28.40 0.46 4.23
N ASN A 1125 27.19 0.48 4.79
CA ASN A 1125 26.51 -0.72 5.25
C ASN A 1125 26.39 -1.77 4.14
N VAL A 1126 25.95 -1.32 2.95
CA VAL A 1126 25.85 -2.18 1.77
C VAL A 1126 27.21 -2.71 1.37
N ALA A 1127 28.29 -1.93 1.37
CA ALA A 1127 29.63 -2.39 0.98
C ALA A 1127 30.21 -3.45 1.94
N LEU A 1128 30.08 -3.23 3.25
CA LEU A 1128 30.66 -4.10 4.28
C LEU A 1128 29.89 -5.42 4.47
N SER A 1129 28.61 -5.47 4.12
CA SER A 1129 27.71 -6.62 4.37
C SER A 1129 27.58 -7.63 3.21
N ARG A 1130 28.40 -7.50 2.16
CA ARG A 1130 28.34 -8.38 0.96
C ARG A 1130 29.17 -9.64 1.07
N ALA A 1131 30.16 -9.64 1.96
CA ALA A 1131 31.08 -10.74 2.15
C ALA A 1131 30.47 -11.84 3.02
N LYS A 1132 30.50 -13.09 2.55
CA LYS A 1132 30.12 -14.25 3.36
C LYS A 1132 31.25 -14.69 4.28
N SER A 1133 32.47 -14.80 3.74
CA SER A 1133 33.58 -15.46 4.43
C SER A 1133 34.83 -14.60 4.57
N LYS A 1134 35.17 -13.78 3.56
CA LYS A 1134 36.32 -12.88 3.63
C LYS A 1134 36.02 -11.50 3.06
N LEU A 1135 36.31 -10.47 3.85
CA LEU A 1135 36.24 -9.07 3.49
C LEU A 1135 37.66 -8.49 3.50
N ILE A 1136 38.12 -7.99 2.36
CA ILE A 1136 39.41 -7.31 2.24
C ILE A 1136 39.15 -5.85 1.93
N ILE A 1137 39.52 -4.95 2.85
CA ILE A 1137 39.37 -3.51 2.68
C ILE A 1137 40.73 -2.95 2.25
N VAL A 1138 40.76 -2.24 1.13
CA VAL A 1138 41.95 -1.61 0.57
C VAL A 1138 41.73 -0.11 0.58
N GLY A 1139 42.57 0.64 1.31
CA GLY A 1139 42.41 2.08 1.49
C GLY A 1139 43.07 2.58 2.76
N SER A 1140 42.71 3.78 3.24
CA SER A 1140 43.26 4.36 4.47
C SER A 1140 42.19 4.53 5.54
N VAL A 1141 42.24 3.70 6.60
CA VAL A 1141 41.37 3.84 7.78
C VAL A 1141 41.79 5.05 8.61
N ASP A 1142 43.08 5.38 8.62
CA ASP A 1142 43.60 6.57 9.30
C ASP A 1142 43.02 7.86 8.72
N PHE A 1143 42.92 7.94 7.37
CA PHE A 1143 42.23 9.03 6.70
C PHE A 1143 40.76 9.15 7.14
N LEU A 1144 40.03 8.03 7.26
CA LEU A 1144 38.63 8.07 7.71
C LEU A 1144 38.51 8.65 9.12
N ARG A 1145 39.38 8.26 10.06
CA ARG A 1145 39.38 8.80 11.43
C ARG A 1145 39.65 10.30 11.44
N GLU A 1146 40.67 10.74 10.72
CA GLU A 1146 41.06 12.15 10.69
C GLU A 1146 40.01 13.03 9.99
N ALA A 1147 39.41 12.51 8.91
CA ALA A 1147 38.34 13.20 8.22
C ALA A 1147 37.09 13.41 9.11
N VAL A 1148 36.79 12.47 10.03
CA VAL A 1148 35.69 12.60 11.00
C VAL A 1148 36.06 13.52 12.16
N ARG A 1149 37.26 13.41 12.73
CA ARG A 1149 37.76 14.30 13.80
C ARG A 1149 37.74 15.77 13.39
N GLY A 1150 38.08 16.06 12.14
CA GLY A 1150 38.01 17.41 11.57
C GLY A 1150 36.59 18.00 11.43
N VAL A 1151 35.51 17.22 11.64
CA VAL A 1151 34.12 17.69 11.58
C VAL A 1151 33.58 18.06 12.97
N ASN A 1152 33.86 17.25 14.00
CA ASN A 1152 33.43 17.53 15.39
C ASN A 1152 34.27 16.72 16.41
N PRO A 1153 34.99 17.35 17.35
CA PRO A 1153 35.76 16.67 18.39
C PRO A 1153 34.92 15.95 19.47
N ASP A 1154 33.67 16.37 19.71
CA ASP A 1154 32.85 15.97 20.87
C ASP A 1154 31.71 14.99 20.48
N ALA A 1155 32.06 13.95 19.71
CA ALA A 1155 31.14 13.09 18.97
C ALA A 1155 30.24 12.19 19.84
N GLY A 1156 29.03 12.67 20.19
CA GLY A 1156 27.94 11.83 20.72
C GLY A 1156 26.80 11.53 19.74
N SER A 1157 26.51 12.43 18.78
CA SER A 1157 25.26 12.34 17.99
C SER A 1157 25.33 12.97 16.59
N HIS A 1158 26.31 12.58 15.76
CA HIS A 1158 26.41 13.04 14.37
C HIS A 1158 26.32 11.87 13.37
N ASP A 1159 25.77 12.12 12.17
CA ASP A 1159 25.60 11.17 11.06
C ASP A 1159 26.88 10.45 10.58
N LEU A 1160 28.06 10.90 11.00
CA LEU A 1160 29.36 10.30 10.62
C LEU A 1160 29.96 9.41 11.71
N SER A 1161 29.34 9.33 12.88
CA SER A 1161 29.80 8.52 14.01
C SER A 1161 30.02 7.06 13.64
N PHE A 1162 29.25 6.52 12.70
CA PHE A 1162 29.39 5.14 12.21
C PHE A 1162 30.79 4.84 11.66
N LEU A 1163 31.51 5.82 11.08
CA LEU A 1163 32.87 5.60 10.57
C LEU A 1163 33.87 5.36 11.71
N ASN A 1164 33.71 6.09 12.83
CA ASN A 1164 34.50 5.82 14.03
C ASN A 1164 34.15 4.45 14.60
N THR A 1165 32.85 4.11 14.69
CA THR A 1165 32.42 2.80 15.16
C THR A 1165 32.96 1.66 14.31
N VAL A 1166 32.99 1.81 12.98
CA VAL A 1166 33.65 0.84 12.08
C VAL A 1166 35.13 0.72 12.44
N ALA A 1167 35.86 1.83 12.53
CA ALA A 1167 37.29 1.83 12.80
C ALA A 1167 37.63 1.22 14.18
N GLU A 1168 36.91 1.61 15.22
CA GLU A 1168 37.06 1.08 16.58
C GLU A 1168 36.72 -0.41 16.68
N THR A 1169 35.68 -0.85 15.98
CA THR A 1169 35.31 -2.28 15.95
C THR A 1169 36.37 -3.09 15.20
N LEU A 1170 36.95 -2.56 14.11
CA LEU A 1170 38.06 -3.20 13.41
C LEU A 1170 39.29 -3.32 14.30
N ASP A 1171 39.66 -2.28 15.06
CA ASP A 1171 40.76 -2.33 16.02
C ASP A 1171 40.51 -3.39 17.10
N ALA A 1172 39.33 -3.39 17.71
CA ALA A 1172 38.97 -4.37 18.74
C ALA A 1172 39.13 -5.82 18.23
N LEU A 1173 38.69 -6.08 16.99
CA LEU A 1173 38.80 -7.40 16.35
C LEU A 1173 40.25 -7.83 16.06
N THR A 1174 41.22 -6.91 16.01
CA THR A 1174 42.63 -7.29 15.84
C THR A 1174 43.24 -7.91 17.09
N GLY A 1175 42.73 -7.53 18.27
CA GLY A 1175 43.14 -8.10 19.56
C GLY A 1175 42.45 -9.44 19.87
N GLU A 1176 41.47 -9.85 19.07
CA GLU A 1176 40.68 -11.04 19.29
C GLU A 1176 41.09 -12.18 18.35
N THR A 1177 41.28 -13.37 18.91
CA THR A 1177 41.58 -14.59 18.15
C THR A 1177 40.36 -15.50 18.13
N ARG A 1178 40.19 -16.21 17.01
CA ARG A 1178 39.18 -17.24 16.83
C ARG A 1178 39.60 -18.52 17.59
N PRO A 1179 38.66 -19.46 17.83
CA PRO A 1179 38.99 -20.77 18.40
C PRO A 1179 40.06 -21.56 17.61
N ASP A 1180 40.15 -21.31 16.30
CA ASP A 1180 41.15 -21.89 15.39
C ASP A 1180 42.53 -21.20 15.47
N GLY A 1181 42.71 -20.21 16.33
CA GLY A 1181 43.97 -19.45 16.52
C GLY A 1181 44.20 -18.32 15.52
N ILE A 1182 43.31 -18.11 14.55
CA ILE A 1182 43.44 -17.05 13.54
C ILE A 1182 42.87 -15.73 14.11
N PRO A 1183 43.55 -14.57 13.96
CA PRO A 1183 42.99 -13.27 14.35
C PRO A 1183 41.71 -12.95 13.59
N GLN A 1184 40.73 -12.31 14.24
CA GLN A 1184 39.47 -11.94 13.58
C GLN A 1184 39.63 -10.82 12.55
N ALA A 1185 40.53 -9.88 12.79
CA ALA A 1185 40.93 -8.86 11.82
C ALA A 1185 42.44 -8.70 11.79
N CYS A 1186 42.99 -8.24 10.66
CA CYS A 1186 44.41 -7.96 10.53
C CYS A 1186 44.65 -6.71 9.69
N PHE A 1187 45.48 -5.79 10.19
CA PHE A 1187 46.02 -4.66 9.42
C PHE A 1187 47.34 -5.08 8.79
N VAL A 1188 47.47 -4.81 7.49
CA VAL A 1188 48.66 -5.15 6.70
C VAL A 1188 49.12 -3.91 5.96
N ASP A 1189 50.43 -3.65 5.96
CA ASP A 1189 51.02 -2.61 5.12
C ASP A 1189 50.95 -3.08 3.65
N PRO A 1190 50.30 -2.32 2.74
CA PRO A 1190 50.24 -2.65 1.32
C PRO A 1190 51.61 -2.91 0.66
N ALA A 1191 52.70 -2.34 1.19
CA ALA A 1191 54.06 -2.58 0.69
C ALA A 1191 54.44 -4.07 0.66
N ILE A 1192 53.87 -4.88 1.58
CA ILE A 1192 54.08 -6.33 1.63
C ILE A 1192 53.63 -7.02 0.34
N PHE A 1193 52.56 -6.52 -0.29
CA PHE A 1193 52.05 -7.07 -1.54
C PHE A 1193 52.73 -6.49 -2.78
N LEU A 1194 53.27 -5.28 -2.68
CA LEU A 1194 53.86 -4.53 -3.81
C LEU A 1194 55.35 -4.82 -4.02
N GLY A 1195 55.96 -5.72 -3.26
CA GLY A 1195 57.37 -6.12 -3.42
C GLY A 1195 58.39 -5.02 -3.09
N GLN A 1196 57.96 -3.92 -2.47
CA GLN A 1196 58.86 -2.86 -2.00
C GLN A 1196 59.46 -3.30 -0.66
N ARG A 1197 60.79 -3.46 -0.59
CA ARG A 1197 61.47 -3.68 0.70
C ARG A 1197 61.11 -2.52 1.64
N PRO A 1198 60.79 -2.77 2.92
CA PRO A 1198 60.63 -1.70 3.88
C PRO A 1198 61.95 -0.91 3.94
N CYS A 1199 61.90 0.39 3.64
CA CYS A 1199 63.03 1.31 3.82
C CYS A 1199 63.28 1.56 5.31
#